data_AF-A0A8C4Y733-F1
#
_entry.id   AF-A0A8C4Y733-F1
#
_cell.length_a   1.000
_cell.length_b   1.000
_cell.length_c   1.000
_cell.angle_alpha   90.00
_cell.angle_beta   90.00
_cell.angle_gamma   90.00
#
_symmetry.space_group_name_H-M   'P 1'
#
loop_
_entity.id
_entity.type
_entity.pdbx_description
1 polymer ?
#
loop_
_entity_poly.entity_id
_entity_poly.type
_entity_poly.pdbx_seq_one_letter_code
_entity_poly.pdbx_strand_id
1 'polypeptide(L)'
;MGRRGFAFPPSTCQTETLGREFITSYMEDCGSSSQFEVEITGYFAFTSVSVSISNYTGDGGRFEEKIMVNQGEMVRVRLPESVGIKGSTKFSKMVLVKADKDISVVSVSNKTTVLYPVSSLGKEHYIVTPSTECLDSYPEFSVMTYEDFNAVEVHVKGKLRDRTQSNSTCIGIKLRAFEGYQFQGIGDLSGTRIVSEKPVAILIGQVCFCNNTKCNHVFEQLLPVCSWGTTYIIPPLPWQKMNEIVYITASRNTTVLYQLGEQQETVTLAGGSVLQRPLKPWIPVSISANVGIQVVFYSVGCRIPNSSHTFLMNVPDVASYCQMYSINAQKGFEDFALMVADTSETGAIILDNQPLRDVVWNRVPGTEFVWGMRTLGPAIRSHAVEHPSSPFALLSVGNAAMDSYGIPGSCRKNVTFKCQTETLQIKEQLERCKNVFLQGNNSEFCSFMNSTLVNLETMCAQDRAVSLQEVARPFGSFLNSSILSSGGNESKSEVASAMTFLLQSVELAALTAALKSPENKTQTVTTESMAIETLLVVPTAGPCDEVFTLRAQNETMDIHCNTVTKACTEDSVAVAFISYSTLDSIINKRFLNEEDLTADEKLRNFHLNSRVVSGAVGDGRLMNISKPVNFTLRHRQEKKEEEETCCVHWKVITGKGTWAEDGCTALHTNSTHTICSCDHLSSFALLMGLTRVEESYTLTIVTHVGLTLSLLCLLLAILTFLLCHSIRNVSTSLHLQLCLCLFLADLLFLTAVKRTGIRVVCAVIAGFLHYLFLACFSWMFLEGLHLFLTVRNLKVVNYTSASRFKKRFMYPVGYGFPALVVAISAGVNPEGYGTSKHCWLSLDRGFRWNFLGPVCAIILINLTFFLVTLWILRDKLSSLNEDVSTLKDTR
;
A
#
# COMPACT_ATOMS: atom_id res chain seq x y z
N MET A 1 -51.38 33.69 35.61
CA MET A 1 -50.96 33.07 34.34
C MET A 1 -49.69 32.28 34.60
N GLY A 2 -49.69 31.00 34.22
CA GLY A 2 -48.76 29.97 34.68
C GLY A 2 -47.42 29.91 33.94
N ARG A 3 -46.50 29.21 34.61
CA ARG A 3 -45.15 28.75 34.24
C ARG A 3 -45.00 28.27 32.79
N ARG A 4 -43.84 28.56 32.20
CA ARG A 4 -43.01 27.55 31.52
C ARG A 4 -41.54 27.82 31.83
N GLY A 5 -41.02 27.07 32.81
CA GLY A 5 -39.57 26.87 32.93
C GLY A 5 -39.15 25.95 31.79
N PHE A 6 -38.20 26.41 30.98
CA PHE A 6 -37.51 25.55 30.03
C PHE A 6 -36.61 24.62 30.85
N ALA A 7 -37.04 23.37 31.02
CA ALA A 7 -36.16 22.30 31.45
C ALA A 7 -35.18 22.04 30.30
N PHE A 8 -33.90 22.34 30.51
CA PHE A 8 -32.84 21.80 29.67
C PHE A 8 -32.86 20.27 29.81
N PRO A 9 -32.77 19.50 28.72
CA PRO A 9 -32.59 18.06 28.84
C PRO A 9 -31.29 17.77 29.61
N PRO A 10 -31.25 16.75 30.49
CA PRO A 10 -30.02 16.38 31.16
C PRO A 10 -28.96 16.02 30.11
N SER A 11 -27.79 16.65 30.20
CA SER A 11 -26.62 16.30 29.40
C SER A 11 -26.22 14.86 29.73
N THR A 12 -26.61 13.91 28.89
CA THR A 12 -26.20 12.51 28.99
C THR A 12 -24.76 12.39 28.46
N CYS A 13 -23.76 12.40 29.34
CA CYS A 13 -22.41 11.97 28.95
C CYS A 13 -22.42 10.44 28.91
N GLN A 14 -22.17 9.85 27.75
CA GLN A 14 -22.02 8.40 27.59
C GLN A 14 -20.57 8.00 27.89
N THR A 15 -20.37 6.80 28.44
CA THR A 15 -19.03 6.24 28.64
C THR A 15 -18.51 5.72 27.30
N GLU A 16 -17.65 6.49 26.63
CA GLU A 16 -16.93 6.04 25.44
C GLU A 16 -15.45 5.88 25.77
N THR A 17 -14.82 4.84 25.24
CA THR A 17 -13.37 4.62 25.37
C THR A 17 -12.60 4.99 24.09
N LEU A 18 -13.33 5.26 23.01
CA LEU A 18 -12.82 5.76 21.75
C LEU A 18 -13.11 7.24 21.60
N GLY A 19 -12.13 7.98 21.11
CA GLY A 19 -12.30 9.38 20.77
C GLY A 19 -11.03 9.96 20.14
N ARG A 20 -11.01 11.28 20.00
CA ARG A 20 -9.92 11.98 19.29
C ARG A 20 -9.07 12.85 20.19
N GLU A 21 -9.56 13.22 21.35
CA GLU A 21 -8.89 14.14 22.26
C GLU A 21 -8.94 13.56 23.67
N PHE A 22 -7.77 13.43 24.30
CA PHE A 22 -7.62 12.87 25.64
C PHE A 22 -6.67 13.75 26.45
N ILE A 23 -6.92 13.80 27.76
CA ILE A 23 -6.04 14.48 28.72
C ILE A 23 -5.71 13.58 29.90
N THR A 24 -4.49 13.70 30.41
CA THR A 24 -4.08 13.05 31.66
C THR A 24 -2.98 13.83 32.38
N SER A 25 -2.76 13.48 33.64
CA SER A 25 -1.66 13.96 34.48
C SER A 25 -1.05 12.79 35.24
N TYR A 26 0.24 12.86 35.58
CA TYR A 26 0.91 11.80 36.32
C TYR A 26 1.05 12.21 37.79
N MET A 27 0.22 11.59 38.64
CA MET A 27 0.16 11.87 40.09
C MET A 27 1.41 11.37 40.82
N GLU A 28 1.55 11.69 42.11
CA GLU A 28 2.78 11.41 42.86
C GLU A 28 2.93 9.90 43.12
N ASP A 29 4.07 9.34 42.69
CA ASP A 29 4.40 7.93 42.84
C ASP A 29 5.56 7.75 43.83
N CYS A 30 5.52 6.65 44.58
CA CYS A 30 6.50 6.21 45.57
C CYS A 30 7.88 5.77 45.04
N GLY A 31 8.09 5.73 43.72
CA GLY A 31 9.32 5.27 43.07
C GLY A 31 10.38 6.36 42.82
N SER A 32 11.68 5.97 42.84
CA SER A 32 12.80 6.88 42.55
C SER A 32 13.01 7.17 41.04
N SER A 33 12.36 6.41 40.16
CA SER A 33 12.44 6.56 38.70
C SER A 33 11.17 5.98 38.04
N SER A 34 10.13 6.80 37.86
CA SER A 34 8.91 6.38 37.17
C SER A 34 8.98 6.79 35.70
N GLN A 35 8.93 5.81 34.80
CA GLN A 35 8.81 6.05 33.35
C GLN A 35 7.34 6.34 33.05
N PHE A 36 7.06 7.51 32.48
CA PHE A 36 5.71 7.89 32.08
C PHE A 36 5.53 7.68 30.58
N GLU A 37 4.48 6.98 30.18
CA GLU A 37 4.16 6.69 28.79
C GLU A 37 2.64 6.80 28.55
N VAL A 38 2.26 7.13 27.31
CA VAL A 38 0.89 6.91 26.83
C VAL A 38 0.92 5.81 25.78
N GLU A 39 0.05 4.82 25.93
CA GLU A 39 -0.14 3.74 24.98
C GLU A 39 -1.37 4.05 24.12
N ILE A 40 -1.17 4.09 22.80
CA ILE A 40 -2.18 4.49 21.82
C ILE A 40 -2.44 3.32 20.89
N THR A 41 -3.72 2.99 20.70
CA THR A 41 -4.15 1.94 19.75
C THR A 41 -4.96 2.56 18.63
N GLY A 42 -4.56 2.29 17.38
CA GLY A 42 -5.22 2.79 16.17
C GLY A 42 -6.27 1.82 15.65
N TYR A 43 -7.42 2.35 15.22
CA TYR A 43 -8.53 1.56 14.67
C TYR A 43 -8.75 1.77 13.17
N PHE A 44 -8.05 2.75 12.61
CA PHE A 44 -8.13 3.15 11.21
C PHE A 44 -6.72 3.24 10.64
N ALA A 45 -6.58 2.99 9.34
CA ALA A 45 -5.30 3.16 8.65
C ALA A 45 -4.87 4.63 8.67
N PHE A 46 -3.56 4.87 8.80
CA PHE A 46 -2.97 6.21 8.84
C PHE A 46 -3.59 7.19 9.84
N THR A 47 -3.86 6.74 11.07
CA THR A 47 -4.33 7.66 12.10
C THR A 47 -3.16 8.56 12.53
N SER A 48 -3.28 9.87 12.32
CA SER A 48 -2.28 10.84 12.74
C SER A 48 -2.54 11.25 14.18
N VAL A 49 -1.55 11.06 15.05
CA VAL A 49 -1.66 11.35 16.48
C VAL A 49 -0.54 12.29 16.93
N SER A 50 -0.90 13.35 17.64
CA SER A 50 0.04 14.26 18.30
C SER A 50 -0.08 14.13 19.81
N VAL A 51 1.04 13.85 20.48
CA VAL A 51 1.17 13.85 21.93
C VAL A 51 1.97 15.09 22.33
N SER A 52 1.41 15.93 23.19
CA SER A 52 2.04 17.18 23.62
C SER A 52 1.89 17.40 25.11
N ILE A 53 2.76 18.24 25.70
CA ILE A 53 2.67 18.63 27.11
C ILE A 53 2.42 20.13 27.19
N SER A 54 1.32 20.53 27.83
CA SER A 54 0.97 21.95 27.99
C SER A 54 2.00 22.69 28.84
N ASN A 55 2.34 23.92 28.44
CA ASN A 55 3.28 24.80 29.15
C ASN A 55 4.62 24.14 29.56
N TYR A 56 5.07 23.13 28.79
CA TYR A 56 6.37 22.49 29.01
C TYR A 56 7.51 23.36 28.46
N THR A 57 8.50 23.64 29.30
CA THR A 57 9.71 24.40 28.94
C THR A 57 11.02 23.69 29.33
N GLY A 58 10.98 22.36 29.56
CA GLY A 58 12.17 21.56 29.86
C GLY A 58 13.03 21.32 28.61
N ASP A 59 14.35 21.21 28.79
CA ASP A 59 15.36 20.97 27.74
C ASP A 59 15.42 21.98 26.57
N GLY A 60 14.91 23.20 26.77
CA GLY A 60 15.05 24.29 25.78
C GLY A 60 14.03 24.27 24.65
N GLY A 61 12.94 23.49 24.75
CA GLY A 61 11.88 23.42 23.75
C GLY A 61 10.50 23.02 24.29
N ARG A 62 9.49 23.11 23.41
CA ARG A 62 8.16 22.51 23.64
C ARG A 62 8.24 21.00 23.39
N PHE A 63 7.53 20.20 24.20
CA PHE A 63 7.38 18.77 23.93
C PHE A 63 6.15 18.53 23.06
N GLU A 64 6.38 18.08 21.83
CA GLU A 64 5.35 17.62 20.90
C GLU A 64 5.92 16.48 20.05
N GLU A 65 5.29 15.30 20.12
CA GLU A 65 5.64 14.12 19.34
C GLU A 65 4.47 13.76 18.41
N LYS A 66 4.75 13.68 17.11
CA LYS A 66 3.77 13.30 16.09
C LYS A 66 4.08 11.91 15.58
N ILE A 67 3.10 11.01 15.67
CA ILE A 67 3.21 9.62 15.27
C ILE A 67 2.06 9.25 14.33
N MET A 68 2.29 8.20 13.54
CA MET A 68 1.27 7.58 12.70
C MET A 68 0.97 6.20 13.26
N VAL A 69 -0.31 5.94 13.56
CA VAL A 69 -0.78 4.68 14.14
C VAL A 69 -1.76 4.04 13.16
N ASN A 70 -1.48 2.82 12.69
CA ASN A 70 -2.36 2.10 11.78
C ASN A 70 -3.41 1.26 12.51
N GLN A 71 -4.35 0.71 11.74
CA GLN A 71 -5.38 -0.18 12.25
C GLN A 71 -4.77 -1.42 12.92
N GLY A 72 -5.11 -1.66 14.18
CA GLY A 72 -4.59 -2.76 15.00
C GLY A 72 -3.14 -2.56 15.47
N GLU A 73 -2.50 -1.44 15.11
CA GLU A 73 -1.17 -1.07 15.60
C GLU A 73 -1.31 -0.43 16.99
N MET A 74 -0.40 -0.79 17.89
CA MET A 74 -0.28 -0.19 19.22
C MET A 74 1.11 0.45 19.34
N VAL A 75 1.14 1.71 19.77
CA VAL A 75 2.35 2.52 19.89
C VAL A 75 2.42 3.14 21.28
N ARG A 76 3.61 3.10 21.89
CA ARG A 76 3.88 3.78 23.16
C ARG A 76 4.72 5.02 22.94
N VAL A 77 4.30 6.14 23.51
CA VAL A 77 5.01 7.41 23.48
C VAL A 77 5.59 7.68 24.86
N ARG A 78 6.90 7.87 24.93
CA ARG A 78 7.63 8.13 26.19
C ARG A 78 7.59 9.61 26.52
N LEU A 79 7.26 9.92 27.77
CA LEU A 79 7.17 11.29 28.27
C LEU A 79 8.37 11.63 29.16
N PRO A 80 8.77 12.91 29.25
CA PRO A 80 9.83 13.34 30.18
C PRO A 80 9.43 13.11 31.64
N GLU A 81 10.37 12.66 32.49
CA GLU A 81 10.13 12.43 33.92
C GLU A 81 9.59 13.67 34.67
N SER A 82 9.91 14.87 34.17
CA SER A 82 9.47 16.13 34.78
C SER A 82 7.97 16.43 34.62
N VAL A 83 7.20 15.58 33.95
CA VAL A 83 5.73 15.65 33.86
C VAL A 83 5.04 15.23 35.17
N GLY A 84 5.71 14.44 36.02
CA GLY A 84 5.17 13.98 37.30
C GLY A 84 4.89 15.12 38.28
N ILE A 85 3.79 14.99 39.05
CA ILE A 85 3.33 15.96 40.04
C ILE A 85 3.74 15.50 41.44
N LYS A 86 4.04 16.45 42.34
CA LYS A 86 4.38 16.19 43.74
C LYS A 86 3.56 17.07 44.68
N GLY A 87 3.09 16.50 45.78
CA GLY A 87 2.33 17.17 46.83
C GLY A 87 0.92 17.58 46.41
N SER A 88 0.26 18.39 47.26
CA SER A 88 -0.98 19.06 46.86
C SER A 88 -0.64 20.37 46.17
N THR A 89 -0.77 20.42 44.85
CA THR A 89 -0.33 21.59 44.09
C THR A 89 -1.16 21.83 42.84
N LYS A 90 -1.16 23.09 42.40
CA LYS A 90 -1.67 23.47 41.09
C LYS A 90 -0.60 23.18 40.04
N PHE A 91 -0.97 22.54 38.94
CA PHE A 91 -0.06 22.18 37.86
C PHE A 91 -0.59 22.63 36.49
N SER A 92 0.33 22.86 35.56
CA SER A 92 0.05 23.27 34.18
C SER A 92 0.69 22.34 33.14
N LYS A 93 1.31 21.24 33.57
CA LYS A 93 1.95 20.21 32.74
C LYS A 93 0.97 19.07 32.48
N MET A 94 -0.01 19.31 31.61
CA MET A 94 -1.01 18.31 31.22
C MET A 94 -0.56 17.61 29.94
N VAL A 95 -0.73 16.29 29.90
CA VAL A 95 -0.47 15.52 28.69
C VAL A 95 -1.72 15.52 27.85
N LEU A 96 -1.57 15.94 26.60
CA LEU A 96 -2.63 16.07 25.61
C LEU A 96 -2.34 15.13 24.45
N VAL A 97 -3.28 14.22 24.19
CA VAL A 97 -3.26 13.35 23.01
C VAL A 97 -4.38 13.80 22.07
N LYS A 98 -4.03 14.20 20.86
CA LYS A 98 -4.98 14.57 19.80
C LYS A 98 -4.78 13.70 18.56
N ALA A 99 -5.87 13.27 17.95
CA ALA A 99 -5.87 12.46 16.75
C ALA A 99 -6.87 12.99 15.72
N ASP A 100 -6.63 12.70 14.43
CA ASP A 100 -7.57 13.02 13.36
C ASP A 100 -8.74 12.00 13.26
N LYS A 101 -8.50 10.76 13.68
CA LYS A 101 -9.47 9.65 13.76
C LYS A 101 -9.58 9.10 15.18
N ASP A 102 -10.62 8.29 15.44
CA ASP A 102 -10.87 7.75 16.77
C ASP A 102 -9.80 6.71 17.16
N ILE A 103 -9.23 6.90 18.36
CA ILE A 103 -8.22 6.06 18.98
C ILE A 103 -8.67 5.69 20.40
N SER A 104 -8.01 4.71 21.01
CA SER A 104 -8.08 4.47 22.46
C SER A 104 -6.72 4.75 23.07
N VAL A 105 -6.71 5.33 24.27
CA VAL A 105 -5.49 5.71 24.97
C VAL A 105 -5.48 5.12 26.38
N VAL A 106 -4.34 4.53 26.75
CA VAL A 106 -4.06 4.05 28.10
C VAL A 106 -2.89 4.86 28.65
N SER A 107 -3.05 5.42 29.85
CA SER A 107 -1.96 6.08 30.56
C SER A 107 -1.16 5.03 31.31
N VAL A 108 0.16 5.04 31.14
CA VAL A 108 1.10 4.06 31.67
C VAL A 108 2.15 4.77 32.53
N SER A 109 2.28 4.34 33.78
CA SER A 109 3.37 4.68 34.69
C SER A 109 3.94 3.38 35.27
N ASN A 110 4.11 3.27 36.59
CA ASN A 110 4.20 1.97 37.27
C ASN A 110 2.87 1.17 37.20
N LYS A 111 1.76 1.82 36.85
CA LYS A 111 0.43 1.18 36.62
C LYS A 111 -0.22 1.71 35.36
N THR A 112 -1.33 1.08 34.96
CA THR A 112 -2.08 1.45 33.75
C THR A 112 -3.52 1.80 34.07
N THR A 113 -4.04 2.85 33.46
CA THR A 113 -5.47 3.22 33.49
C THR A 113 -5.95 3.55 32.09
N VAL A 114 -7.20 3.20 31.78
CA VAL A 114 -7.86 3.65 30.54
C VAL A 114 -8.10 5.15 30.65
N LEU A 115 -7.87 5.88 29.55
CA LEU A 115 -8.26 7.28 29.44
C LEU A 115 -9.58 7.41 28.71
N TYR A 116 -10.47 8.23 29.25
CA TYR A 116 -11.73 8.58 28.60
C TYR A 116 -11.56 9.86 27.77
N PRO A 117 -12.14 9.93 26.57
CA PRO A 117 -12.01 11.09 25.70
C PRO A 117 -12.71 12.29 26.33
N VAL A 118 -12.28 13.49 25.93
CA VAL A 118 -12.84 14.76 26.40
C VAL A 118 -14.36 14.83 26.24
N SER A 119 -14.91 14.20 25.19
CA SER A 119 -16.35 14.11 24.93
C SER A 119 -17.13 13.32 26.00
N SER A 120 -16.48 12.41 26.73
CA SER A 120 -17.09 11.57 27.77
C SER A 120 -16.97 12.16 29.18
N LEU A 121 -16.24 13.28 29.35
CA LEU A 121 -16.06 13.92 30.66
C LEU A 121 -17.37 14.55 31.16
N GLY A 122 -17.48 14.73 32.48
CA GLY A 122 -18.66 15.31 33.11
C GLY A 122 -18.35 16.36 34.16
N LYS A 123 -19.42 16.93 34.74
CA LYS A 123 -19.34 18.07 35.66
C LYS A 123 -19.42 17.71 37.13
N GLU A 124 -19.86 16.49 37.45
CA GLU A 124 -20.08 16.03 38.80
C GLU A 124 -19.42 14.67 39.02
N HIS A 125 -18.63 14.55 40.09
CA HIS A 125 -17.88 13.35 40.43
C HIS A 125 -17.87 13.13 41.95
N TYR A 126 -17.71 11.87 42.38
CA TYR A 126 -17.54 11.50 43.78
C TYR A 126 -16.28 10.65 43.95
N ILE A 127 -15.33 11.15 44.72
CA ILE A 127 -14.02 10.52 44.90
C ILE A 127 -14.15 9.20 45.64
N VAL A 128 -13.35 8.22 45.21
CA VAL A 128 -13.11 6.96 45.91
C VAL A 128 -11.60 6.84 46.08
N THR A 129 -11.14 6.64 47.31
CA THR A 129 -9.72 6.44 47.61
C THR A 129 -9.57 5.25 48.54
N PRO A 130 -8.85 4.19 48.15
CA PRO A 130 -8.48 3.14 49.10
C PRO A 130 -7.64 3.76 50.22
N SER A 131 -7.99 3.57 51.49
CA SER A 131 -7.17 4.06 52.59
C SER A 131 -6.40 2.90 53.24
N THR A 132 -5.12 3.12 53.54
CA THR A 132 -4.29 2.15 54.25
C THR A 132 -3.49 2.83 55.34
N GLU A 133 -3.25 2.12 56.44
CA GLU A 133 -2.40 2.55 57.55
C GLU A 133 -0.91 2.33 57.24
N CYS A 134 -0.39 2.94 56.16
CA CYS A 134 1.02 2.91 55.84
C CYS A 134 1.67 4.27 56.12
N LEU A 135 2.86 4.27 56.74
CA LEU A 135 3.67 5.49 56.87
C LEU A 135 4.01 6.03 55.48
N ASP A 136 3.85 7.35 55.30
CA ASP A 136 4.08 8.07 54.04
C ASP A 136 3.28 7.59 52.82
N SER A 137 2.12 6.97 53.08
CA SER A 137 1.09 6.70 52.09
C SER A 137 -0.05 7.69 52.21
N TYR A 138 -0.37 8.36 51.11
CA TYR A 138 -1.44 9.36 51.07
C TYR A 138 -2.44 9.00 49.96
N PRO A 139 -3.76 9.00 50.25
CA PRO A 139 -4.77 8.99 49.20
C PRO A 139 -4.70 10.31 48.44
N GLU A 140 -4.84 10.25 47.13
CA GLU A 140 -4.72 11.41 46.28
C GLU A 140 -5.77 11.41 45.16
N PHE A 141 -6.10 12.61 44.70
CA PHE A 141 -6.89 12.78 43.49
C PHE A 141 -6.47 14.05 42.75
N SER A 142 -6.60 14.04 41.44
CA SER A 142 -6.24 15.15 40.55
C SER A 142 -7.46 15.60 39.75
N VAL A 143 -7.69 16.91 39.71
CA VAL A 143 -8.76 17.55 38.94
C VAL A 143 -8.16 18.29 37.77
N MET A 144 -8.62 18.01 36.55
CA MET A 144 -8.04 18.53 35.31
C MET A 144 -9.10 19.17 34.42
N THR A 145 -8.80 20.35 33.87
CA THR A 145 -9.66 21.00 32.87
C THR A 145 -9.00 20.99 31.50
N TYR A 146 -9.79 20.70 30.46
CA TYR A 146 -9.32 20.66 29.08
C TYR A 146 -9.24 22.08 28.49
N GLU A 147 -10.39 22.68 28.17
CA GLU A 147 -10.47 24.00 27.54
C GLU A 147 -11.18 25.02 28.45
N ASP A 148 -10.85 26.28 28.20
CA ASP A 148 -11.34 27.48 28.89
C ASP A 148 -11.07 27.59 30.39
N PHE A 149 -11.43 28.77 30.93
CA PHE A 149 -11.57 28.97 32.35
C PHE A 149 -12.70 28.13 32.93
N ASN A 150 -12.45 27.46 34.06
CA ASN A 150 -13.39 26.60 34.76
C ASN A 150 -13.31 26.85 36.27
N ALA A 151 -14.46 27.13 36.88
CA ALA A 151 -14.61 27.16 38.33
C ALA A 151 -15.05 25.77 38.82
N VAL A 152 -14.31 25.22 39.80
CA VAL A 152 -14.60 23.91 40.38
C VAL A 152 -14.75 24.05 41.89
N GLU A 153 -15.81 23.47 42.43
CA GLU A 153 -16.10 23.37 43.85
C GLU A 153 -15.83 21.95 44.34
N VAL A 154 -14.97 21.83 45.35
CA VAL A 154 -14.57 20.56 45.96
C VAL A 154 -15.14 20.50 47.38
N HIS A 155 -16.18 19.71 47.57
CA HIS A 155 -16.79 19.43 48.87
C HIS A 155 -16.07 18.26 49.54
N VAL A 156 -14.99 18.58 50.25
CA VAL A 156 -14.07 17.61 50.84
C VAL A 156 -14.75 16.83 51.96
N LYS A 157 -14.62 15.51 51.90
CA LYS A 157 -14.98 14.56 52.96
C LYS A 157 -13.70 13.88 53.42
N GLY A 158 -13.21 14.24 54.60
CA GLY A 158 -11.90 13.81 55.12
C GLY A 158 -10.97 14.98 55.45
N LYS A 159 -9.69 14.69 55.68
CA LYS A 159 -8.66 15.71 56.02
C LYS A 159 -7.57 15.75 54.94
N LEU A 160 -7.30 16.95 54.42
CA LEU A 160 -6.23 17.21 53.45
C LEU A 160 -4.89 17.51 54.15
N ARG A 161 -3.79 17.17 53.48
CA ARG A 161 -2.41 17.30 54.00
C ARG A 161 -1.94 18.74 54.15
N ASP A 162 -2.18 19.59 53.15
CA ASP A 162 -1.68 20.98 53.10
C ASP A 162 -2.55 22.00 53.86
N ARG A 163 -3.66 21.55 54.47
CA ARG A 163 -4.61 22.44 55.17
C ARG A 163 -4.89 21.91 56.58
N THR A 164 -3.90 22.04 57.46
CA THR A 164 -3.98 21.65 58.87
C THR A 164 -4.86 22.56 59.74
N GLN A 165 -5.42 23.67 59.21
CA GLN A 165 -6.12 24.68 60.02
C GLN A 165 -7.45 25.23 59.46
N SER A 166 -7.91 24.80 58.28
CA SER A 166 -9.14 25.32 57.68
C SER A 166 -10.28 24.30 57.76
N ASN A 167 -11.30 24.60 58.57
CA ASN A 167 -12.54 23.82 58.69
C ASN A 167 -13.48 23.98 57.47
N SER A 168 -13.05 24.60 56.37
CA SER A 168 -13.91 24.77 55.20
C SER A 168 -14.12 23.43 54.49
N THR A 169 -15.33 22.89 54.58
CA THR A 169 -15.75 21.66 53.89
C THR A 169 -15.89 21.84 52.38
N CYS A 170 -15.88 23.07 51.87
CA CYS A 170 -15.94 23.39 50.44
C CYS A 170 -14.74 24.25 50.02
N ILE A 171 -14.05 23.85 48.95
CA ILE A 171 -12.89 24.54 48.38
C ILE A 171 -13.21 24.91 46.93
N GLY A 172 -13.23 26.21 46.63
CA GLY A 172 -13.31 26.70 45.26
C GLY A 172 -11.92 26.81 44.62
N ILE A 173 -11.72 26.15 43.48
CA ILE A 173 -10.52 26.27 42.66
C ILE A 173 -10.86 26.88 41.29
N LYS A 174 -9.95 27.71 40.78
CA LYS A 174 -10.06 28.36 39.46
C LYS A 174 -8.96 27.83 38.56
N LEU A 175 -9.34 27.11 37.51
CA LEU A 175 -8.44 26.48 36.54
C LEU A 175 -8.58 27.18 35.18
N ARG A 176 -7.46 27.49 34.54
CA ARG A 176 -7.42 27.90 33.13
C ARG A 176 -7.30 26.65 32.24
N ALA A 177 -7.43 26.82 30.92
CA ALA A 177 -7.24 25.75 29.96
C ALA A 177 -5.92 24.99 30.21
N PHE A 178 -5.99 23.66 30.19
CA PHE A 178 -4.86 22.75 30.45
C PHE A 178 -4.18 22.90 31.82
N GLU A 179 -4.89 23.41 32.83
CA GLU A 179 -4.45 23.39 34.22
C GLU A 179 -5.20 22.33 35.03
N GLY A 180 -4.56 21.87 36.10
CA GLY A 180 -5.18 21.00 37.09
C GLY A 180 -4.70 21.29 38.51
N TYR A 181 -5.30 20.59 39.46
CA TYR A 181 -4.93 20.66 40.87
C TYR A 181 -4.96 19.26 41.49
N GLN A 182 -3.85 18.87 42.13
CA GLN A 182 -3.72 17.62 42.87
C GLN A 182 -3.98 17.87 44.36
N PHE A 183 -4.76 16.99 44.98
CA PHE A 183 -5.05 16.98 46.41
C PHE A 183 -4.52 15.70 47.05
N GLN A 184 -3.89 15.81 48.21
CA GLN A 184 -3.48 14.68 49.03
C GLN A 184 -4.16 14.71 50.40
N GLY A 185 -4.62 13.55 50.84
CA GLY A 185 -5.26 13.33 52.14
C GLY A 185 -4.30 12.80 53.19
N ILE A 186 -4.66 12.98 54.45
CA ILE A 186 -4.01 12.29 55.60
C ILE A 186 -4.74 10.96 55.91
N GLY A 187 -5.91 10.74 55.32
CA GLY A 187 -6.73 9.55 55.45
C GLY A 187 -7.83 9.52 54.38
N ASP A 188 -8.80 8.61 54.51
CA ASP A 188 -9.85 8.39 53.51
C ASP A 188 -10.53 9.69 53.03
N LEU A 189 -10.52 9.90 51.70
CA LEU A 189 -11.17 11.02 51.02
C LEU A 189 -12.46 10.59 50.30
N SER A 190 -12.87 9.33 50.46
CA SER A 190 -14.02 8.74 49.78
C SER A 190 -15.33 9.45 50.10
N GLY A 191 -16.08 9.80 49.05
CA GLY A 191 -17.31 10.59 49.11
C GLY A 191 -17.09 12.10 49.06
N THR A 192 -15.86 12.57 48.83
CA THR A 192 -15.62 13.97 48.42
C THR A 192 -16.34 14.23 47.11
N ARG A 193 -17.19 15.27 47.08
CA ARG A 193 -18.00 15.62 45.89
C ARG A 193 -17.35 16.77 45.13
N ILE A 194 -17.18 16.61 43.83
CA ILE A 194 -16.62 17.63 42.94
C ILE A 194 -17.71 18.10 41.99
N VAL A 195 -17.91 19.41 41.92
CA VAL A 195 -18.87 20.06 41.00
C VAL A 195 -18.14 21.14 40.21
N SER A 196 -18.24 21.12 38.90
CA SER A 196 -17.59 22.09 38.01
C SER A 196 -18.57 22.75 37.03
N GLU A 197 -18.24 23.95 36.56
CA GLU A 197 -19.04 24.64 35.54
C GLU A 197 -18.94 23.95 34.17
N LYS A 198 -17.73 23.45 33.85
CA LYS A 198 -17.40 22.70 32.61
C LYS A 198 -16.86 21.32 32.92
N PRO A 199 -16.96 20.34 31.99
CA PRO A 199 -16.47 18.99 32.20
C PRO A 199 -15.00 18.94 32.63
N VAL A 200 -14.68 18.05 33.58
CA VAL A 200 -13.32 17.83 34.12
C VAL A 200 -12.96 16.36 34.07
N ALA A 201 -11.68 16.06 33.91
CA ALA A 201 -11.14 14.73 34.11
C ALA A 201 -10.65 14.58 35.55
N ILE A 202 -10.97 13.46 36.19
CA ILE A 202 -10.60 13.16 37.57
C ILE A 202 -9.75 11.90 37.59
N LEU A 203 -8.55 11.98 38.16
CA LEU A 203 -7.76 10.80 38.52
C LEU A 203 -7.86 10.60 40.02
N ILE A 204 -8.03 9.35 40.45
CA ILE A 204 -8.00 8.94 41.85
C ILE A 204 -6.86 7.96 42.07
N GLY A 205 -6.31 7.91 43.27
CA GLY A 205 -5.23 6.98 43.55
C GLY A 205 -4.71 7.01 44.98
N GLN A 206 -3.60 6.30 45.16
CA GLN A 206 -2.84 6.23 46.39
C GLN A 206 -1.36 6.29 46.04
N VAL A 207 -0.63 7.24 46.64
CA VAL A 207 0.80 7.44 46.41
C VAL A 207 1.60 6.15 46.61
N CYS A 208 1.25 5.41 47.67
CA CYS A 208 2.00 4.25 48.09
C CYS A 208 1.13 3.19 48.77
N PHE A 209 1.16 1.94 48.34
CA PHE A 209 0.61 0.82 49.11
C PHE A 209 1.74 -0.07 49.63
N CYS A 210 1.95 -0.14 50.95
CA CYS A 210 2.87 -1.10 51.57
C CYS A 210 2.10 -2.08 52.47
N ASN A 211 2.22 -3.37 52.17
CA ASN A 211 1.84 -4.44 53.10
C ASN A 211 3.06 -5.38 53.28
N ASN A 212 4.12 -4.85 53.91
CA ASN A 212 5.42 -5.50 54.17
C ASN A 212 6.27 -5.92 52.96
N THR A 213 5.85 -5.55 51.75
CA THR A 213 6.60 -5.74 50.50
C THR A 213 6.48 -4.45 49.68
N LYS A 214 7.54 -4.10 48.92
CA LYS A 214 7.72 -2.93 48.03
C LYS A 214 6.48 -2.06 47.78
N CYS A 215 6.65 -0.74 47.91
CA CYS A 215 5.56 0.20 47.68
C CYS A 215 5.06 0.19 46.22
N ASN A 216 3.74 0.11 46.03
CA ASN A 216 3.07 0.18 44.74
C ASN A 216 2.11 1.39 44.68
N HIS A 217 2.29 2.27 43.69
CA HIS A 217 1.29 3.27 43.31
C HIS A 217 0.06 2.59 42.70
N VAL A 218 -1.13 3.15 42.91
CA VAL A 218 -2.36 2.73 42.20
C VAL A 218 -3.15 3.97 41.82
N PHE A 219 -3.69 3.98 40.61
CA PHE A 219 -4.54 5.08 40.14
C PHE A 219 -5.53 4.63 39.06
N GLU A 220 -6.59 5.40 38.88
CA GLU A 220 -7.64 5.17 37.89
C GLU A 220 -8.29 6.50 37.48
N GLN A 221 -8.74 6.65 36.22
CA GLN A 221 -9.54 7.79 35.80
C GLN A 221 -11.02 7.55 36.12
N LEU A 222 -11.60 8.42 36.94
CA LEU A 222 -12.96 8.25 37.44
C LEU A 222 -14.01 8.69 36.41
N LEU A 223 -15.11 7.93 36.33
CA LEU A 223 -16.29 8.25 35.52
C LEU A 223 -17.22 9.30 36.17
N PRO A 224 -17.83 10.22 35.39
CA PRO A 224 -18.76 11.23 35.91
C PRO A 224 -20.14 10.65 36.27
N VAL A 225 -20.85 11.32 37.19
CA VAL A 225 -22.17 10.88 37.69
C VAL A 225 -23.20 10.62 36.58
N CYS A 226 -23.17 11.41 35.51
CA CYS A 226 -24.09 11.26 34.37
C CYS A 226 -23.88 9.99 33.54
N SER A 227 -22.76 9.29 33.72
CA SER A 227 -22.40 8.06 33.01
C SER A 227 -22.63 6.78 33.82
N TRP A 228 -23.07 6.92 35.08
CA TRP A 228 -23.24 5.80 36.00
C TRP A 228 -24.44 4.92 35.65
N GLY A 229 -24.23 3.60 35.66
CA GLY A 229 -25.24 2.59 35.40
C GLY A 229 -25.86 2.02 36.68
N THR A 230 -26.76 1.06 36.52
CA THR A 230 -27.54 0.48 37.63
C THR A 230 -27.18 -0.97 37.93
N THR A 231 -26.54 -1.68 37.01
CA THR A 231 -26.28 -3.12 37.12
C THR A 231 -24.84 -3.42 36.75
N TYR A 232 -24.15 -4.18 37.60
CA TYR A 232 -22.73 -4.49 37.48
C TYR A 232 -22.48 -5.96 37.79
N ILE A 233 -21.54 -6.56 37.07
CA ILE A 233 -21.10 -7.95 37.27
C ILE A 233 -19.58 -7.94 37.41
N ILE A 234 -19.09 -8.59 38.46
CA ILE A 234 -17.67 -8.67 38.79
C ILE A 234 -17.28 -10.15 38.79
N PRO A 235 -16.55 -10.63 37.76
CA PRO A 235 -15.97 -11.95 37.78
C PRO A 235 -14.79 -12.02 38.76
N PRO A 236 -14.50 -13.18 39.37
CA PRO A 236 -13.34 -13.36 40.23
C PRO A 236 -12.03 -13.33 39.42
N LEU A 237 -10.91 -12.89 40.00
CA LEU A 237 -9.62 -12.93 39.31
C LEU A 237 -8.97 -14.34 39.36
N PRO A 238 -8.20 -14.75 38.34
CA PRO A 238 -7.66 -16.12 38.21
C PRO A 238 -6.68 -16.53 39.32
N TRP A 239 -5.97 -15.58 39.91
CA TRP A 239 -4.87 -15.82 40.86
C TRP A 239 -5.25 -15.51 42.32
N GLN A 240 -6.53 -15.26 42.60
CA GLN A 240 -6.97 -14.78 43.90
C GLN A 240 -6.97 -15.86 44.98
N LYS A 241 -6.33 -15.53 46.11
CA LYS A 241 -6.28 -16.33 47.34
C LYS A 241 -6.84 -15.59 48.55
N MET A 242 -7.14 -14.30 48.43
CA MET A 242 -7.58 -13.41 49.52
C MET A 242 -8.83 -12.63 49.10
N ASN A 243 -9.53 -12.07 50.09
CA ASN A 243 -10.70 -11.23 49.82
C ASN A 243 -10.26 -9.87 49.25
N GLU A 244 -10.91 -9.44 48.17
CA GLU A 244 -10.74 -8.10 47.60
C GLU A 244 -11.82 -7.14 48.11
N ILE A 245 -11.79 -5.91 47.60
CA ILE A 245 -12.76 -4.88 47.97
C ILE A 245 -13.40 -4.28 46.72
N VAL A 246 -14.71 -4.06 46.79
CA VAL A 246 -15.45 -3.21 45.85
C VAL A 246 -15.99 -1.99 46.58
N TYR A 247 -15.85 -0.84 45.94
CA TYR A 247 -16.41 0.43 46.38
C TYR A 247 -17.65 0.74 45.56
N ILE A 248 -18.78 0.94 46.25
CA ILE A 248 -20.07 1.27 45.65
C ILE A 248 -20.44 2.69 46.06
N THR A 249 -20.48 3.61 45.10
CA THR A 249 -20.73 5.03 45.34
C THR A 249 -22.09 5.44 44.81
N ALA A 250 -22.85 6.18 45.59
CA ALA A 250 -24.17 6.69 45.21
C ALA A 250 -24.20 8.22 45.26
N SER A 251 -24.76 8.87 44.23
CA SER A 251 -24.92 10.34 44.19
C SER A 251 -26.22 10.79 44.86
N ARG A 252 -27.21 9.90 44.90
CA ARG A 252 -28.53 10.10 45.51
C ARG A 252 -28.89 8.88 46.35
N ASN A 253 -29.91 9.02 47.19
CA ASN A 253 -30.37 7.90 48.01
C ASN A 253 -30.82 6.73 47.11
N THR A 254 -30.31 5.54 47.39
CA THR A 254 -30.47 4.35 46.56
C THR A 254 -30.58 3.11 47.43
N THR A 255 -31.19 2.07 46.89
CA THR A 255 -31.14 0.72 47.46
C THR A 255 -30.28 -0.13 46.57
N VAL A 256 -29.19 -0.67 47.13
CA VAL A 256 -28.25 -1.55 46.44
C VAL A 256 -28.51 -2.98 46.87
N LEU A 257 -28.69 -3.85 45.89
CA LEU A 257 -28.72 -5.28 46.02
C LEU A 257 -27.33 -5.82 45.69
N TYR A 258 -26.63 -6.30 46.70
CA TYR A 258 -25.31 -6.91 46.59
C TYR A 258 -25.46 -8.42 46.72
N GLN A 259 -25.05 -9.16 45.69
CA GLN A 259 -25.16 -10.60 45.64
C GLN A 259 -23.80 -11.25 45.44
N LEU A 260 -23.37 -12.03 46.43
CA LEU A 260 -22.10 -12.75 46.48
C LEU A 260 -22.38 -14.26 46.36
N GLY A 261 -22.28 -14.78 45.15
CA GLY A 261 -22.78 -16.11 44.83
C GLY A 261 -24.27 -16.22 45.16
N GLU A 262 -24.66 -17.22 45.94
CA GLU A 262 -26.05 -17.42 46.37
C GLU A 262 -26.46 -16.53 47.57
N GLN A 263 -25.52 -15.82 48.19
CA GLN A 263 -25.81 -14.94 49.34
C GLN A 263 -26.19 -13.55 48.86
N GLN A 264 -27.35 -13.06 49.31
CA GLN A 264 -27.89 -11.77 48.91
C GLN A 264 -28.02 -10.83 50.12
N GLU A 265 -27.59 -9.58 49.94
CA GLU A 265 -27.69 -8.50 50.92
C GLU A 265 -28.32 -7.28 50.25
N THR A 266 -29.29 -6.65 50.91
CA THR A 266 -29.86 -5.38 50.46
C THR A 266 -29.43 -4.27 51.42
N VAL A 267 -28.86 -3.18 50.87
CA VAL A 267 -28.31 -2.07 51.65
C VAL A 267 -28.86 -0.75 51.11
N THR A 268 -29.43 0.07 51.98
CA THR A 268 -29.81 1.45 51.62
C THR A 268 -28.62 2.38 51.77
N LEU A 269 -28.26 3.09 50.71
CA LEU A 269 -27.17 4.06 50.68
C LEU A 269 -27.70 5.47 50.52
N ALA A 270 -27.18 6.39 51.33
CA ALA A 270 -27.47 7.81 51.21
C ALA A 270 -26.67 8.43 50.05
N GLY A 271 -27.18 9.48 49.42
CA GLY A 271 -26.43 10.24 48.42
C GLY A 271 -25.12 10.81 49.00
N GLY A 272 -24.02 10.65 48.27
CA GLY A 272 -22.66 11.01 48.71
C GLY A 272 -22.01 10.02 49.68
N SER A 273 -22.60 8.84 49.89
CA SER A 273 -21.97 7.75 50.63
C SER A 273 -21.22 6.79 49.70
N VAL A 274 -20.17 6.19 50.23
CA VAL A 274 -19.37 5.16 49.58
C VAL A 274 -19.43 3.93 50.47
N LEU A 275 -19.92 2.81 49.93
CA LEU A 275 -20.02 1.54 50.62
C LEU A 275 -18.87 0.64 50.20
N GLN A 276 -18.19 0.04 51.19
CA GLN A 276 -17.20 -0.99 50.93
C GLN A 276 -17.83 -2.36 51.16
N ARG A 277 -17.61 -3.29 50.21
CA ARG A 277 -18.00 -4.70 50.36
C ARG A 277 -16.84 -5.61 49.95
N PRO A 278 -16.65 -6.75 50.64
CA PRO A 278 -15.61 -7.70 50.29
C PRO A 278 -15.98 -8.44 48.99
N LEU A 279 -14.99 -8.94 48.25
CA LEU A 279 -15.18 -9.94 47.20
C LEU A 279 -14.44 -11.21 47.64
N LYS A 280 -15.05 -12.39 47.49
CA LYS A 280 -14.42 -13.66 47.88
C LYS A 280 -13.73 -14.33 46.68
N PRO A 281 -12.59 -15.01 46.87
CA PRO A 281 -11.94 -15.77 45.82
C PRO A 281 -12.90 -16.75 45.13
N TRP A 282 -12.84 -16.83 43.80
CA TRP A 282 -13.61 -17.78 42.97
C TRP A 282 -15.13 -17.62 43.01
N ILE A 283 -15.66 -16.57 43.64
CA ILE A 283 -17.10 -16.33 43.73
C ILE A 283 -17.44 -15.02 42.98
N PRO A 284 -18.23 -15.07 41.89
CA PRO A 284 -18.64 -13.88 41.18
C PRO A 284 -19.63 -13.05 42.00
N VAL A 285 -19.68 -11.76 41.73
CA VAL A 285 -20.59 -10.81 42.38
C VAL A 285 -21.45 -10.11 41.35
N SER A 286 -22.74 -9.97 41.66
CA SER A 286 -23.65 -9.09 40.94
C SER A 286 -24.14 -7.98 41.87
N ILE A 287 -24.19 -6.76 41.34
CA ILE A 287 -24.64 -5.57 42.07
C ILE A 287 -25.71 -4.92 41.22
N SER A 288 -26.86 -4.63 41.81
CA SER A 288 -27.91 -3.83 41.16
C SER A 288 -28.42 -2.74 42.08
N ALA A 289 -28.85 -1.64 41.49
CA ALA A 289 -29.36 -0.47 42.20
C ALA A 289 -30.53 0.15 41.45
N ASN A 290 -31.39 0.88 42.17
CA ASN A 290 -32.53 1.56 41.57
C ASN A 290 -32.19 2.93 40.95
N VAL A 291 -30.98 3.45 41.19
CA VAL A 291 -30.45 4.66 40.54
C VAL A 291 -29.00 4.40 40.12
N GLY A 292 -28.47 5.24 39.23
CA GLY A 292 -27.08 5.16 38.79
C GLY A 292 -26.09 5.21 39.96
N ILE A 293 -25.20 4.23 40.02
CA ILE A 293 -24.11 4.11 41.01
C ILE A 293 -22.78 3.94 40.28
N GLN A 294 -21.68 4.18 40.97
CA GLN A 294 -20.36 3.81 40.48
C GLN A 294 -19.81 2.63 41.25
N VAL A 295 -19.16 1.72 40.54
CA VAL A 295 -18.54 0.53 41.11
C VAL A 295 -17.06 0.53 40.73
N VAL A 296 -16.19 0.67 41.73
CA VAL A 296 -14.73 0.62 41.55
C VAL A 296 -14.21 -0.63 42.25
N PHE A 297 -13.53 -1.48 41.48
CA PHE A 297 -12.85 -2.66 41.98
C PHE A 297 -11.47 -2.29 42.49
N TYR A 298 -11.10 -2.83 43.64
CA TYR A 298 -9.78 -2.65 44.23
C TYR A 298 -9.16 -4.00 44.59
N SER A 299 -8.02 -4.31 43.94
CA SER A 299 -7.20 -5.47 44.25
C SER A 299 -6.31 -5.19 45.45
N VAL A 300 -6.62 -5.83 46.57
CA VAL A 300 -5.88 -5.85 47.84
C VAL A 300 -4.81 -6.94 47.75
N GLY A 301 -3.61 -6.55 47.30
CA GLY A 301 -2.48 -7.47 47.11
C GLY A 301 -2.17 -8.38 48.32
N CYS A 302 -1.51 -9.51 48.06
CA CYS A 302 -1.30 -10.55 49.07
C CYS A 302 -0.10 -10.27 50.00
N ARG A 303 -0.16 -10.74 51.26
CA ARG A 303 0.96 -10.73 52.23
C ARG A 303 1.93 -11.91 52.04
N ILE A 304 2.07 -12.44 50.83
CA ILE A 304 3.05 -13.50 50.54
C ILE A 304 4.31 -12.82 49.98
N PRO A 305 5.53 -13.25 50.37
CA PRO A 305 6.76 -12.75 49.76
C PRO A 305 6.70 -12.90 48.23
N ASN A 306 7.02 -11.84 47.49
CA ASN A 306 7.05 -11.78 46.01
C ASN A 306 5.69 -11.74 45.26
N SER A 307 4.57 -11.36 45.89
CA SER A 307 3.24 -11.37 45.24
C SER A 307 2.33 -10.14 45.53
N SER A 308 2.87 -8.91 45.45
CA SER A 308 2.02 -7.70 45.56
C SER A 308 1.21 -7.46 44.28
N HIS A 309 -0.10 -7.68 44.33
CA HIS A 309 -1.01 -7.52 43.20
C HIS A 309 -2.05 -6.43 43.50
N THR A 310 -1.69 -5.16 43.29
CA THR A 310 -2.57 -4.02 43.58
C THR A 310 -2.86 -3.19 42.33
N PHE A 311 -4.14 -2.93 42.08
CA PHE A 311 -4.62 -2.01 41.05
C PHE A 311 -6.05 -1.53 41.39
N LEU A 312 -6.44 -0.43 40.79
CA LEU A 312 -7.81 0.06 40.74
C LEU A 312 -8.36 -0.18 39.34
N MET A 313 -9.66 -0.46 39.26
CA MET A 313 -10.33 -0.65 37.97
C MET A 313 -11.78 -0.19 38.07
N ASN A 314 -12.22 0.63 37.12
CA ASN A 314 -13.65 0.88 36.93
C ASN A 314 -14.35 -0.40 36.45
N VAL A 315 -15.43 -0.81 37.12
CA VAL A 315 -16.26 -1.91 36.65
C VAL A 315 -17.29 -1.34 35.67
N PRO A 316 -17.35 -1.81 34.41
CA PRO A 316 -18.35 -1.35 33.46
C PRO A 316 -19.75 -1.84 33.86
N ASP A 317 -20.75 -0.98 33.63
CA ASP A 317 -22.14 -1.37 33.80
C ASP A 317 -22.62 -2.28 32.66
N VAL A 318 -23.62 -3.11 32.92
CA VAL A 318 -24.16 -4.05 31.92
C VAL A 318 -24.73 -3.32 30.69
N ALA A 319 -25.25 -2.10 30.83
CA ALA A 319 -25.81 -1.35 29.71
C ALA A 319 -24.74 -0.69 28.82
N SER A 320 -23.47 -0.60 29.28
CA SER A 320 -22.33 -0.15 28.48
C SER A 320 -21.52 -1.29 27.85
N TYR A 321 -22.00 -2.53 27.95
CA TYR A 321 -21.41 -3.67 27.25
C TYR A 321 -21.43 -3.46 25.73
N CYS A 322 -20.42 -4.01 25.06
CA CYS A 322 -20.13 -3.74 23.66
C CYS A 322 -20.01 -5.05 22.87
N GLN A 323 -20.28 -4.98 21.57
CA GLN A 323 -20.16 -6.15 20.68
C GLN A 323 -18.72 -6.42 20.27
N MET A 324 -17.84 -5.42 20.35
CA MET A 324 -16.47 -5.55 19.88
C MET A 324 -15.55 -4.77 20.82
N TYR A 325 -14.40 -5.34 21.14
CA TYR A 325 -13.42 -4.74 22.01
C TYR A 325 -12.01 -4.92 21.47
N SER A 326 -11.12 -4.00 21.87
CA SER A 326 -9.68 -4.17 21.78
C SER A 326 -9.09 -4.20 23.17
N ILE A 327 -8.19 -5.13 23.43
CA ILE A 327 -7.40 -5.20 24.66
C ILE A 327 -5.93 -5.40 24.33
N ASN A 328 -5.06 -4.87 25.19
CA ASN A 328 -3.62 -4.97 25.02
C ASN A 328 -3.04 -5.91 26.08
N ALA A 329 -2.24 -6.87 25.62
CA ALA A 329 -1.43 -7.74 26.46
C ALA A 329 -0.09 -7.03 26.80
N GLN A 330 0.37 -7.15 28.05
CA GLN A 330 1.55 -6.44 28.55
C GLN A 330 2.74 -7.39 28.69
N LYS A 331 3.92 -6.96 28.21
CA LYS A 331 5.14 -7.77 28.31
C LYS A 331 5.49 -8.06 29.77
N GLY A 332 5.79 -9.33 30.05
CA GLY A 332 6.24 -9.76 31.37
C GLY A 332 5.11 -10.02 32.36
N PHE A 333 3.86 -9.87 31.93
CA PHE A 333 2.67 -10.29 32.66
C PHE A 333 2.14 -11.60 32.08
N GLU A 334 1.50 -12.40 32.93
CA GLU A 334 0.55 -13.41 32.50
C GLU A 334 -0.79 -12.70 32.32
N ASP A 335 -1.17 -12.48 31.07
CA ASP A 335 -2.33 -11.66 30.69
C ASP A 335 -3.57 -12.53 30.50
N PHE A 336 -4.73 -12.01 30.90
CA PHE A 336 -6.01 -12.71 30.84
C PHE A 336 -7.12 -11.79 30.34
N ALA A 337 -7.92 -12.32 29.42
CA ALA A 337 -9.19 -11.75 29.00
C ALA A 337 -10.32 -12.37 29.84
N LEU A 338 -10.92 -11.59 30.75
CA LEU A 338 -12.13 -11.99 31.48
C LEU A 338 -13.34 -11.46 30.73
N MET A 339 -14.28 -12.35 30.44
CA MET A 339 -15.48 -12.06 29.67
C MET A 339 -16.72 -12.32 30.52
N VAL A 340 -17.71 -11.44 30.40
CA VAL A 340 -19.06 -11.65 30.96
C VAL A 340 -20.05 -11.52 29.82
N ALA A 341 -20.80 -12.59 29.53
CA ALA A 341 -21.71 -12.65 28.40
C ALA A 341 -23.03 -13.32 28.80
N ASP A 342 -24.07 -13.12 27.99
CA ASP A 342 -25.32 -13.88 28.13
C ASP A 342 -25.04 -15.38 27.93
N THR A 343 -25.66 -16.22 28.77
CA THR A 343 -25.52 -17.69 28.71
C THR A 343 -25.77 -18.25 27.30
N SER A 344 -26.74 -17.68 26.57
CA SER A 344 -27.16 -18.15 25.24
C SER A 344 -26.21 -17.77 24.10
N GLU A 345 -25.32 -16.79 24.32
CA GLU A 345 -24.54 -16.12 23.27
C GLU A 345 -23.03 -16.48 23.33
N THR A 346 -22.59 -17.20 24.36
CA THR A 346 -21.16 -17.53 24.57
C THR A 346 -20.45 -18.24 23.41
N GLY A 347 -21.19 -19.00 22.59
CA GLY A 347 -20.62 -19.80 21.50
C GLY A 347 -20.18 -19.00 20.26
N ALA A 348 -20.59 -17.74 20.15
CA ALA A 348 -20.32 -16.89 18.99
C ALA A 348 -19.25 -15.81 19.23
N ILE A 349 -18.59 -15.80 20.40
CA ILE A 349 -17.47 -14.90 20.68
C ILE A 349 -16.25 -15.31 19.83
N ILE A 350 -15.64 -14.34 19.18
CA ILE A 350 -14.50 -14.47 18.28
C ILE A 350 -13.33 -13.69 18.89
N LEU A 351 -12.15 -14.31 18.96
CA LEU A 351 -10.88 -13.70 19.38
C LEU A 351 -9.91 -13.75 18.19
N ASP A 352 -9.41 -12.59 17.75
CA ASP A 352 -8.47 -12.44 16.63
C ASP A 352 -8.91 -13.16 15.33
N ASN A 353 -10.17 -12.96 14.92
CA ASN A 353 -10.81 -13.64 13.78
C ASN A 353 -10.91 -15.17 13.93
N GLN A 354 -10.76 -15.72 15.12
CA GLN A 354 -10.95 -17.14 15.40
C GLN A 354 -12.06 -17.37 16.42
N PRO A 355 -12.96 -18.35 16.23
CA PRO A 355 -13.95 -18.70 17.24
C PRO A 355 -13.26 -19.04 18.56
N LEU A 356 -13.75 -18.48 19.65
CA LEU A 356 -13.18 -18.70 20.98
C LEU A 356 -13.44 -20.15 21.43
N ARG A 357 -12.37 -20.95 21.49
CA ARG A 357 -12.39 -22.34 21.96
C ARG A 357 -11.71 -22.46 23.32
N ASP A 358 -12.05 -23.50 24.07
CA ASP A 358 -11.44 -23.85 25.36
C ASP A 358 -11.62 -22.80 26.48
N VAL A 359 -12.80 -22.16 26.55
CA VAL A 359 -13.20 -21.33 27.69
C VAL A 359 -14.26 -22.07 28.51
N VAL A 360 -13.99 -22.22 29.81
CA VAL A 360 -14.97 -22.77 30.76
C VAL A 360 -15.83 -21.62 31.27
N TRP A 361 -17.11 -21.64 30.87
CA TRP A 361 -18.10 -20.66 31.29
C TRP A 361 -18.74 -21.05 32.62
N ASN A 362 -18.75 -20.11 33.55
CA ASN A 362 -19.27 -20.28 34.90
C ASN A 362 -20.46 -19.35 35.11
N ARG A 363 -21.53 -19.86 35.73
CA ARG A 363 -22.75 -19.08 36.00
C ARG A 363 -22.48 -17.97 37.01
N VAL A 364 -23.07 -16.79 36.77
CA VAL A 364 -23.21 -15.74 37.78
C VAL A 364 -24.57 -15.91 38.45
N PRO A 365 -24.64 -16.29 39.74
CA PRO A 365 -25.93 -16.49 40.41
C PRO A 365 -26.78 -15.21 40.43
N GLY A 366 -28.10 -15.39 40.30
CA GLY A 366 -29.08 -14.30 40.29
C GLY A 366 -29.18 -13.53 38.97
N THR A 367 -28.41 -13.89 37.93
CA THR A 367 -28.45 -13.22 36.62
C THR A 367 -28.50 -14.23 35.47
N GLU A 368 -28.74 -13.74 34.24
CA GLU A 368 -28.68 -14.50 32.99
C GLU A 368 -27.26 -14.61 32.40
N PHE A 369 -26.29 -13.99 33.07
CA PHE A 369 -24.91 -13.90 32.61
C PHE A 369 -24.05 -15.05 33.11
N VAL A 370 -23.08 -15.40 32.30
CA VAL A 370 -21.97 -16.29 32.62
C VAL A 370 -20.66 -15.53 32.48
N TRP A 371 -19.63 -16.00 33.15
CA TRP A 371 -18.28 -15.45 33.02
C TRP A 371 -17.28 -16.53 32.63
N GLY A 372 -16.26 -16.14 31.87
CA GLY A 372 -15.21 -17.02 31.39
C GLY A 372 -13.89 -16.27 31.32
N MET A 373 -12.79 -17.00 31.26
CA MET A 373 -11.46 -16.41 31.12
C MET A 373 -10.65 -17.10 30.04
N ARG A 374 -9.82 -16.34 29.33
CA ARG A 374 -8.86 -16.82 28.34
C ARG A 374 -7.49 -16.20 28.62
N THR A 375 -6.46 -17.04 28.73
CA THR A 375 -5.07 -16.57 28.82
C THR A 375 -4.63 -16.00 27.47
N LEU A 376 -4.01 -14.83 27.49
CA LEU A 376 -3.40 -14.17 26.35
C LEU A 376 -1.91 -14.52 26.32
N GLY A 377 -1.33 -14.61 25.12
CA GLY A 377 0.08 -15.00 24.97
C GLY A 377 1.05 -13.98 25.59
N PRO A 378 2.32 -14.34 25.86
CA PRO A 378 3.28 -13.50 26.60
C PRO A 378 3.85 -12.29 25.82
N ALA A 379 3.22 -11.92 24.69
CA ALA A 379 3.75 -10.93 23.76
C ALA A 379 2.96 -9.62 23.84
N ILE A 380 3.65 -8.47 23.66
CA ILE A 380 2.99 -7.18 23.48
C ILE A 380 2.19 -7.22 22.19
N ARG A 381 0.87 -7.37 22.32
CA ARG A 381 -0.04 -7.48 21.18
C ARG A 381 -1.40 -6.92 21.56
N SER A 382 -2.02 -6.22 20.61
CA SER A 382 -3.44 -5.88 20.69
C SER A 382 -4.27 -7.06 20.19
N HIS A 383 -5.28 -7.44 20.95
CA HIS A 383 -6.22 -8.51 20.63
C HIS A 383 -7.60 -7.93 20.38
N ALA A 384 -8.24 -8.37 19.29
CA ALA A 384 -9.61 -8.01 18.97
C ALA A 384 -10.55 -9.12 19.45
N VAL A 385 -11.55 -8.76 20.25
CA VAL A 385 -12.59 -9.69 20.71
C VAL A 385 -13.93 -9.18 20.26
N GLU A 386 -14.70 -10.00 19.55
CA GLU A 386 -15.95 -9.56 18.92
C GLU A 386 -17.04 -10.61 19.02
N HIS A 387 -18.29 -10.15 18.98
CA HIS A 387 -19.50 -10.94 18.89
C HIS A 387 -20.38 -10.35 17.79
N PRO A 388 -20.99 -11.17 16.91
CA PRO A 388 -21.73 -10.69 15.74
C PRO A 388 -23.03 -9.89 16.04
N SER A 389 -23.54 -9.87 17.28
CA SER A 389 -24.92 -9.45 17.56
C SER A 389 -25.16 -9.08 19.02
N SER A 390 -24.64 -9.86 19.97
CA SER A 390 -24.85 -9.65 21.40
C SER A 390 -23.71 -8.87 22.06
N PRO A 391 -23.99 -7.85 22.89
CA PRO A 391 -22.97 -7.18 23.68
C PRO A 391 -22.50 -8.05 24.84
N PHE A 392 -21.24 -7.93 25.20
CA PHE A 392 -20.63 -8.61 26.35
C PHE A 392 -19.69 -7.64 27.08
N ALA A 393 -19.19 -8.02 28.25
CA ALA A 393 -18.12 -7.30 28.94
C ALA A 393 -16.79 -7.95 28.65
N LEU A 394 -15.74 -7.14 28.49
CA LEU A 394 -14.37 -7.60 28.43
C LEU A 394 -13.50 -6.82 29.41
N LEU A 395 -12.73 -7.53 30.23
CA LEU A 395 -11.74 -6.97 31.14
C LEU A 395 -10.38 -7.58 30.79
N SER A 396 -9.35 -6.75 30.66
CA SER A 396 -7.95 -7.17 30.52
C SER A 396 -7.29 -7.06 31.87
N VAL A 397 -6.87 -8.20 32.43
CA VAL A 397 -6.19 -8.26 33.72
C VAL A 397 -4.91 -9.06 33.57
N GLY A 398 -3.85 -8.64 34.23
CA GLY A 398 -2.57 -9.31 34.14
C GLY A 398 -1.87 -9.40 35.48
N ASN A 399 -1.07 -10.45 35.63
CA ASN A 399 -0.32 -10.73 36.84
C ASN A 399 1.17 -10.93 36.57
N ALA A 400 2.04 -10.36 37.40
CA ALA A 400 3.48 -10.58 37.34
C ALA A 400 4.07 -10.68 38.75
N ALA A 401 5.35 -11.04 38.86
CA ALA A 401 6.04 -11.04 40.14
C ALA A 401 6.03 -9.61 40.73
N MET A 402 5.38 -9.44 41.89
CA MET A 402 5.22 -8.15 42.57
C MET A 402 4.40 -7.07 41.82
N ASP A 403 3.74 -7.42 40.72
CA ASP A 403 2.98 -6.45 39.94
C ASP A 403 1.66 -7.06 39.41
N SER A 404 0.72 -6.20 39.05
CA SER A 404 -0.57 -6.58 38.45
C SER A 404 -1.26 -5.36 37.87
N TYR A 405 -2.09 -5.57 36.87
CA TYR A 405 -2.97 -4.55 36.32
C TYR A 405 -4.36 -5.11 36.05
N GLY A 406 -5.34 -4.22 35.94
CA GLY A 406 -6.67 -4.56 35.43
C GLY A 406 -7.32 -3.33 34.82
N ILE A 407 -7.80 -3.47 33.60
CA ILE A 407 -8.45 -2.40 32.84
C ILE A 407 -9.66 -2.94 32.07
N PRO A 408 -10.74 -2.17 31.92
CA PRO A 408 -11.82 -2.54 31.00
C PRO A 408 -11.33 -2.51 29.55
N GLY A 409 -11.89 -3.37 28.70
CA GLY A 409 -11.59 -3.37 27.27
C GLY A 409 -12.09 -2.11 26.56
N SER A 410 -11.36 -1.66 25.54
CA SER A 410 -11.76 -0.51 24.72
C SER A 410 -12.85 -0.94 23.74
N CYS A 411 -14.08 -0.47 23.94
CA CYS A 411 -15.24 -0.79 23.10
C CYS A 411 -15.06 -0.19 21.70
N ARG A 412 -15.15 -1.04 20.68
CA ARG A 412 -15.17 -0.68 19.27
C ARG A 412 -16.61 -0.64 18.79
N LYS A 413 -17.10 0.53 18.40
CA LYS A 413 -18.39 0.62 17.71
C LYS A 413 -18.26 -0.01 16.32
N ASN A 414 -19.30 -0.73 15.88
CA ASN A 414 -19.36 -1.34 14.56
C ASN A 414 -19.11 -0.26 13.49
N VAL A 415 -17.88 -0.20 12.99
CA VAL A 415 -17.60 0.27 11.64
C VAL A 415 -17.53 -0.99 10.79
N THR A 416 -18.60 -1.77 10.77
CA THR A 416 -18.76 -2.94 9.91
C THR A 416 -19.20 -2.46 8.53
N PHE A 417 -18.25 -1.90 7.81
CA PHE A 417 -18.15 -2.11 6.38
C PHE A 417 -16.65 -2.25 6.09
N LYS A 418 -16.17 -3.50 6.06
CA LYS A 418 -14.91 -3.81 5.40
C LYS A 418 -15.11 -3.50 3.92
N CYS A 419 -14.94 -2.24 3.52
CA CYS A 419 -14.36 -2.02 2.20
C CYS A 419 -13.00 -2.70 2.28
N GLN A 420 -12.86 -3.86 1.65
CA GLN A 420 -11.57 -4.52 1.53
C GLN A 420 -10.69 -3.65 0.61
N THR A 421 -10.20 -2.52 1.11
CA THR A 421 -9.14 -1.71 0.49
C THR A 421 -7.77 -2.33 0.72
N GLU A 422 -7.69 -3.59 1.18
CA GLU A 422 -6.43 -4.28 1.40
C GLU A 422 -6.03 -5.15 0.21
N THR A 423 -5.79 -4.54 -0.95
CA THR A 423 -4.89 -5.18 -1.91
C THR A 423 -3.46 -5.03 -1.40
N LEU A 424 -2.61 -6.05 -1.62
CA LEU A 424 -1.21 -6.07 -1.19
C LEU A 424 -0.43 -4.81 -1.66
N GLN A 425 -0.81 -4.25 -2.81
CA GLN A 425 -0.25 -3.03 -3.39
C GLN A 425 -0.64 -1.75 -2.64
N ILE A 426 -1.87 -1.64 -2.11
CA ILE A 426 -2.27 -0.48 -1.29
C ILE A 426 -1.45 -0.45 0.00
N LYS A 427 -1.13 -1.62 0.59
CA LYS A 427 -0.25 -1.70 1.77
C LYS A 427 1.18 -1.23 1.48
N GLU A 428 1.77 -1.60 0.34
CA GLU A 428 3.12 -1.13 -0.03
C GLU A 428 3.17 0.39 -0.25
N GLN A 429 2.14 0.96 -0.89
CA GLN A 429 2.05 2.41 -1.10
C GLN A 429 1.73 3.16 0.22
N LEU A 430 0.93 2.57 1.10
CA LEU A 430 0.70 3.07 2.46
C LEU A 430 2.03 3.22 3.21
N GLU A 431 2.85 2.17 3.18
CA GLU A 431 4.12 2.13 3.90
C GLU A 431 5.12 3.15 3.34
N ARG A 432 5.09 3.39 2.02
CA ARG A 432 5.88 4.45 1.38
C ARG A 432 5.49 5.83 1.89
N CYS A 433 4.19 6.11 2.05
CA CYS A 433 3.72 7.38 2.60
C CYS A 433 3.98 7.53 4.11
N LYS A 434 3.99 6.43 4.88
CA LYS A 434 4.40 6.44 6.30
C LYS A 434 5.82 7.00 6.45
N ASN A 435 6.75 6.54 5.62
CA ASN A 435 8.15 7.00 5.65
C ASN A 435 8.31 8.48 5.24
N VAL A 436 7.54 8.96 4.27
CA VAL A 436 7.58 10.38 3.84
C VAL A 436 7.04 11.30 4.93
N PHE A 437 5.98 10.89 5.63
CA PHE A 437 5.40 11.67 6.73
C PHE A 437 6.33 11.73 7.95
N LEU A 438 6.99 10.61 8.29
CA LEU A 438 7.99 10.57 9.37
C LEU A 438 9.22 11.45 9.10
N GLN A 439 9.52 11.74 7.82
CA GLN A 439 10.59 12.65 7.42
C GLN A 439 10.17 14.13 7.42
N GLY A 440 8.92 14.45 7.75
CA GLY A 440 8.41 15.83 7.78
C GLY A 440 8.22 16.47 6.40
N ASN A 441 8.22 15.67 5.32
CA ASN A 441 8.01 16.16 3.96
C ASN A 441 6.52 16.14 3.58
N ASN A 442 5.99 17.28 3.17
CA ASN A 442 4.64 17.38 2.60
C ASN A 442 4.64 16.91 1.13
N SER A 443 4.35 15.64 0.90
CA SER A 443 4.07 15.13 -0.45
C SER A 443 2.60 15.35 -0.80
N GLU A 444 2.32 16.11 -1.87
CA GLU A 444 0.96 16.28 -2.38
C GLU A 444 0.33 14.92 -2.79
N PHE A 445 1.16 13.96 -3.24
CA PHE A 445 0.74 12.58 -3.51
C PHE A 445 0.25 11.86 -2.25
N CYS A 446 1.01 11.88 -1.15
CA CYS A 446 0.57 11.23 0.10
C CYS A 446 -0.63 11.95 0.75
N SER A 447 -0.75 13.26 0.57
CA SER A 447 -1.94 14.03 0.97
C SER A 447 -3.19 13.59 0.19
N PHE A 448 -3.07 13.39 -1.12
CA PHE A 448 -4.14 12.83 -1.94
C PHE A 448 -4.51 11.40 -1.54
N MET A 449 -3.51 10.53 -1.35
CA MET A 449 -3.72 9.14 -0.92
C MET A 449 -4.50 9.09 0.40
N ASN A 450 -4.07 9.88 1.39
CA ASN A 450 -4.72 9.92 2.71
C ASN A 450 -6.14 10.48 2.62
N SER A 451 -6.34 11.62 1.96
CA SER A 451 -7.68 12.22 1.79
C SER A 451 -8.65 11.30 1.04
N THR A 452 -8.17 10.59 0.03
CA THR A 452 -8.96 9.61 -0.74
C THR A 452 -9.31 8.39 0.10
N LEU A 453 -8.35 7.87 0.89
CA LEU A 453 -8.60 6.75 1.79
C LEU A 453 -9.62 7.12 2.88
N VAL A 454 -9.51 8.32 3.46
CA VAL A 454 -10.48 8.84 4.44
C VAL A 454 -11.87 8.98 3.81
N ASN A 455 -11.96 9.49 2.58
CA ASN A 455 -13.23 9.61 1.87
C ASN A 455 -13.85 8.24 1.57
N LEU A 456 -13.04 7.26 1.14
CA LEU A 456 -13.49 5.87 0.96
C LEU A 456 -13.97 5.28 2.29
N GLU A 457 -13.18 5.39 3.37
CA GLU A 457 -13.54 4.88 4.70
C GLU A 457 -14.83 5.52 5.23
N THR A 458 -15.01 6.83 5.06
CA THR A 458 -16.24 7.53 5.48
C THR A 458 -17.46 7.13 4.66
N MET A 459 -17.31 6.96 3.34
CA MET A 459 -18.36 6.40 2.47
C MET A 459 -18.73 4.97 2.88
N CYS A 460 -17.75 4.18 3.33
CA CYS A 460 -17.97 2.81 3.80
C CYS A 460 -18.60 2.80 5.22
N ALA A 461 -18.20 3.69 6.12
CA ALA A 461 -18.63 3.74 7.51
C ALA A 461 -20.05 4.26 7.77
N GLN A 462 -20.62 5.09 6.87
CA GLN A 462 -21.97 5.64 7.05
C GLN A 462 -23.07 4.70 6.49
N ASP A 463 -24.09 4.39 7.29
CA ASP A 463 -25.29 3.61 6.88
C ASP A 463 -26.28 4.41 6.00
N ARG A 464 -25.77 5.38 5.23
CA ARG A 464 -26.58 6.25 4.36
C ARG A 464 -26.35 5.89 2.89
N ALA A 465 -27.37 6.06 2.06
CA ALA A 465 -27.23 6.03 0.61
C ALA A 465 -26.20 7.07 0.14
N VAL A 466 -25.17 6.61 -0.56
CA VAL A 466 -24.09 7.43 -1.13
C VAL A 466 -24.42 7.73 -2.59
N SER A 467 -24.31 9.00 -2.99
CA SER A 467 -24.54 9.40 -4.38
C SER A 467 -23.27 9.24 -5.23
N LEU A 468 -23.41 8.90 -6.51
CA LEU A 468 -22.27 8.88 -7.46
C LEU A 468 -21.61 10.27 -7.61
N GLN A 469 -22.31 11.36 -7.27
CA GLN A 469 -21.74 12.71 -7.25
C GLN A 469 -20.71 12.89 -6.12
N GLU A 470 -20.98 12.29 -4.95
CA GLU A 470 -20.04 12.27 -3.82
C GLU A 470 -18.82 11.41 -4.16
N VAL A 471 -19.00 10.35 -4.95
CA VAL A 471 -17.91 9.54 -5.48
C VAL A 471 -17.04 10.36 -6.43
N ALA A 472 -17.59 11.04 -7.44
CA ALA A 472 -16.80 11.68 -8.49
C ALA A 472 -16.04 12.96 -8.05
N ARG A 473 -16.56 13.70 -7.06
CA ARG A 473 -16.02 15.02 -6.64
C ARG A 473 -14.55 14.99 -6.15
N PRO A 474 -14.15 14.13 -5.19
CA PRO A 474 -12.78 14.11 -4.68
C PRO A 474 -11.75 13.79 -5.77
N PHE A 475 -12.07 12.82 -6.63
CA PHE A 475 -11.17 12.42 -7.72
C PHE A 475 -11.08 13.48 -8.81
N GLY A 476 -12.18 14.17 -9.12
CA GLY A 476 -12.15 15.31 -10.06
C GLY A 476 -11.22 16.43 -9.59
N SER A 477 -11.23 16.74 -8.29
CA SER A 477 -10.30 17.73 -7.71
C SER A 477 -8.83 17.32 -7.87
N PHE A 478 -8.51 16.03 -7.75
CA PHE A 478 -7.14 15.54 -7.92
C PHE A 478 -6.69 15.53 -9.38
N LEU A 479 -7.57 15.13 -10.30
CA LEU A 479 -7.29 15.17 -11.75
C LEU A 479 -6.98 16.60 -12.24
N ASN A 480 -7.47 17.61 -11.53
CA ASN A 480 -7.21 19.02 -11.79
C ASN A 480 -6.01 19.60 -11.01
N SER A 481 -5.30 18.79 -10.21
CA SER A 481 -4.19 19.25 -9.37
C SER A 481 -2.85 19.41 -10.12
N SER A 482 -1.94 20.19 -9.52
CA SER A 482 -0.58 20.50 -10.01
C SER A 482 0.27 19.27 -10.31
N ILE A 483 0.07 18.16 -9.59
CA ILE A 483 0.81 16.89 -9.73
C ILE A 483 0.73 16.34 -11.16
N LEU A 484 -0.40 16.54 -11.84
CA LEU A 484 -0.73 15.91 -13.13
C LEU A 484 -0.64 16.87 -14.31
N SER A 485 -0.54 18.17 -14.03
CA SER A 485 -0.21 19.16 -15.04
C SER A 485 1.19 18.90 -15.58
N SER A 486 1.33 18.85 -16.91
CA SER A 486 2.59 18.63 -17.63
C SER A 486 3.64 19.68 -17.21
N GLY A 487 4.40 19.41 -16.14
CA GLY A 487 5.36 20.34 -15.55
C GLY A 487 5.85 20.02 -14.13
N GLY A 488 5.34 18.99 -13.45
CA GLY A 488 5.83 18.56 -12.13
C GLY A 488 7.20 17.85 -12.17
N ASN A 489 7.96 17.95 -11.08
CA ASN A 489 9.30 17.35 -10.90
C ASN A 489 9.27 15.83 -10.58
N GLU A 490 8.10 15.18 -10.68
CA GLU A 490 7.83 13.81 -10.21
C GLU A 490 8.27 12.73 -11.22
N SER A 491 8.65 11.55 -10.71
CA SER A 491 9.11 10.43 -11.53
C SER A 491 7.96 9.74 -12.29
N LYS A 492 8.28 9.11 -13.45
CA LYS A 492 7.33 8.28 -14.22
C LYS A 492 6.67 7.20 -13.32
N SER A 493 7.40 6.65 -12.34
CA SER A 493 6.87 5.66 -11.40
C SER A 493 5.86 6.23 -10.40
N GLU A 494 6.03 7.45 -9.93
CA GLU A 494 5.10 8.10 -8.98
C GLU A 494 3.76 8.40 -9.65
N VAL A 495 3.79 8.96 -10.86
CA VAL A 495 2.57 9.22 -11.64
C VAL A 495 1.83 7.92 -11.95
N ALA A 496 2.54 6.85 -12.35
CA ALA A 496 1.92 5.55 -12.61
C ALA A 496 1.25 4.95 -11.36
N SER A 497 1.88 5.13 -10.19
CA SER A 497 1.35 4.63 -8.90
C SER A 497 0.10 5.39 -8.48
N ALA A 498 0.13 6.72 -8.58
CA ALA A 498 -1.02 7.58 -8.29
C ALA A 498 -2.23 7.27 -9.18
N MET A 499 -1.97 7.03 -10.46
CA MET A 499 -3.01 6.68 -11.43
C MET A 499 -3.62 5.33 -11.15
N THR A 500 -2.78 4.34 -10.83
CA THR A 500 -3.25 3.00 -10.46
C THR A 500 -4.16 3.06 -9.23
N PHE A 501 -3.74 3.79 -8.19
CA PHE A 501 -4.55 3.97 -6.99
C PHE A 501 -5.87 4.70 -7.27
N LEU A 502 -5.84 5.74 -8.11
CA LEU A 502 -7.03 6.49 -8.49
C LEU A 502 -8.03 5.58 -9.22
N LEU A 503 -7.58 4.83 -10.22
CA LEU A 503 -8.44 3.93 -11.02
C LEU A 503 -9.16 2.92 -10.10
N GLN A 504 -8.39 2.20 -9.26
CA GLN A 504 -8.92 1.21 -8.32
C GLN A 504 -9.86 1.83 -7.26
N SER A 505 -9.53 3.02 -6.77
CA SER A 505 -10.34 3.72 -5.76
C SER A 505 -11.70 4.16 -6.32
N VAL A 506 -11.74 4.68 -7.55
CA VAL A 506 -12.99 5.09 -8.21
C VAL A 506 -13.86 3.86 -8.51
N GLU A 507 -13.26 2.77 -8.99
CA GLU A 507 -13.95 1.50 -9.25
C GLU A 507 -14.64 0.97 -7.98
N LEU A 508 -13.91 0.89 -6.86
CA LEU A 508 -14.43 0.41 -5.59
C LEU A 508 -15.52 1.34 -5.01
N ALA A 509 -15.32 2.65 -5.09
CA ALA A 509 -16.30 3.63 -4.61
C ALA A 509 -17.61 3.58 -5.41
N ALA A 510 -17.52 3.43 -6.74
CA ALA A 510 -18.70 3.32 -7.60
C ALA A 510 -19.51 2.05 -7.32
N LEU A 511 -18.84 0.90 -7.14
CA LEU A 511 -19.48 -0.35 -6.76
C LEU A 511 -20.15 -0.25 -5.39
N THR A 512 -19.48 0.35 -4.41
CA THR A 512 -20.02 0.56 -3.06
C THR A 512 -21.27 1.45 -3.07
N ALA A 513 -21.26 2.54 -3.85
CA ALA A 513 -22.41 3.42 -4.01
C ALA A 513 -23.62 2.72 -4.66
N ALA A 514 -23.38 1.80 -5.58
CA ALA A 514 -24.43 0.98 -6.19
C ALA A 514 -25.06 0.02 -5.17
N LEU A 515 -24.24 -0.67 -4.36
CA LEU A 515 -24.71 -1.62 -3.34
C LEU A 515 -25.47 -0.93 -2.19
N LYS A 516 -25.10 0.30 -1.82
CA LYS A 516 -25.77 1.09 -0.76
C LYS A 516 -27.08 1.75 -1.18
N SER A 517 -27.51 1.61 -2.44
CA SER A 517 -28.74 2.23 -2.95
C SER A 517 -29.59 1.20 -3.71
N PRO A 518 -30.10 0.15 -3.01
CA PRO A 518 -30.83 -0.94 -3.66
C PRO A 518 -32.14 -0.51 -4.32
N GLU A 519 -32.68 0.66 -3.98
CA GLU A 519 -33.87 1.23 -4.63
C GLU A 519 -33.59 1.68 -6.08
N ASN A 520 -32.34 2.06 -6.39
CA ASN A 520 -31.95 2.55 -7.71
C ASN A 520 -31.20 1.46 -8.49
N LYS A 521 -31.92 0.75 -9.35
CA LYS A 521 -31.34 -0.32 -10.19
C LYS A 521 -30.20 0.17 -11.08
N THR A 522 -30.29 1.41 -11.58
CA THR A 522 -29.24 2.03 -12.42
C THR A 522 -28.99 3.45 -11.91
N GLN A 523 -27.72 3.82 -11.79
CA GLN A 523 -27.32 5.17 -11.40
C GLN A 523 -26.32 5.73 -12.41
N THR A 524 -26.44 7.02 -12.73
CA THR A 524 -25.54 7.69 -13.68
C THR A 524 -25.09 9.03 -13.11
N VAL A 525 -23.82 9.35 -13.29
CA VAL A 525 -23.27 10.70 -13.03
C VAL A 525 -22.37 11.11 -14.18
N THR A 526 -22.39 12.39 -14.52
CA THR A 526 -21.42 13.00 -15.43
C THR A 526 -20.88 14.26 -14.78
N THR A 527 -19.57 14.35 -14.68
CA THR A 527 -18.82 15.50 -14.18
C THR A 527 -17.86 16.00 -15.25
N GLU A 528 -17.17 17.11 -15.01
CA GLU A 528 -16.14 17.61 -15.92
C GLU A 528 -14.99 16.60 -16.11
N SER A 529 -14.59 15.90 -15.04
CA SER A 529 -13.43 14.99 -15.05
C SER A 529 -13.76 13.54 -15.39
N MET A 530 -14.99 13.06 -15.15
CA MET A 530 -15.39 11.68 -15.43
C MET A 530 -16.92 11.49 -15.55
N ALA A 531 -17.35 10.39 -16.16
CA ALA A 531 -18.72 9.89 -16.11
C ALA A 531 -18.75 8.46 -15.61
N ILE A 532 -19.75 8.12 -14.80
CA ILE A 532 -19.91 6.81 -14.18
C ILE A 532 -21.36 6.35 -14.38
N GLU A 533 -21.54 5.14 -14.86
CA GLU A 533 -22.82 4.42 -14.81
C GLU A 533 -22.65 3.14 -13.99
N THR A 534 -23.58 2.88 -13.08
CA THR A 534 -23.61 1.65 -12.29
C THR A 534 -24.95 0.94 -12.44
N LEU A 535 -24.90 -0.39 -12.41
CA LEU A 535 -26.05 -1.27 -12.53
C LEU A 535 -26.03 -2.29 -11.38
N LEU A 536 -27.13 -2.36 -10.65
CA LEU A 536 -27.36 -3.39 -9.63
C LEU A 536 -28.10 -4.58 -10.24
N VAL A 537 -27.51 -5.75 -10.14
CA VAL A 537 -28.03 -7.01 -10.66
C VAL A 537 -28.37 -7.93 -9.49
N VAL A 538 -29.65 -8.29 -9.37
CA VAL A 538 -30.13 -9.28 -8.40
C VAL A 538 -30.15 -10.65 -9.09
N PRO A 539 -29.35 -11.64 -8.63
CA PRO A 539 -29.32 -12.96 -9.25
C PRO A 539 -30.69 -13.64 -9.13
N THR A 540 -31.28 -14.05 -10.26
CA THR A 540 -32.49 -14.89 -10.26
C THR A 540 -32.13 -16.35 -10.54
N ALA A 541 -32.88 -17.29 -9.98
CA ALA A 541 -32.64 -18.72 -10.17
C ALA A 541 -32.96 -19.15 -11.62
N GLY A 542 -31.97 -19.10 -12.52
CA GLY A 542 -32.07 -19.57 -13.91
C GLY A 542 -30.85 -19.21 -14.77
N PRO A 543 -30.66 -19.84 -15.95
CA PRO A 543 -29.61 -19.44 -16.90
C PRO A 543 -29.93 -18.08 -17.53
N CYS A 544 -28.97 -17.14 -17.45
CA CYS A 544 -29.14 -15.76 -17.89
C CYS A 544 -28.25 -15.47 -19.11
N ASP A 545 -28.85 -15.38 -20.31
CA ASP A 545 -28.10 -15.08 -21.56
C ASP A 545 -28.28 -13.62 -22.02
N GLU A 546 -28.79 -12.76 -21.13
CA GLU A 546 -28.94 -11.32 -21.37
C GLU A 546 -27.58 -10.61 -21.40
N VAL A 547 -27.48 -9.53 -22.18
CA VAL A 547 -26.31 -8.64 -22.24
C VAL A 547 -26.70 -7.30 -21.66
N PHE A 548 -25.94 -6.82 -20.68
CA PHE A 548 -26.12 -5.51 -20.09
C PHE A 548 -25.19 -4.51 -20.77
N THR A 549 -25.76 -3.40 -21.27
CA THR A 549 -25.02 -2.29 -21.87
C THR A 549 -24.99 -1.11 -20.92
N LEU A 550 -23.80 -0.72 -20.47
CA LEU A 550 -23.56 0.49 -19.69
C LEU A 550 -22.94 1.57 -20.58
N ARG A 551 -23.24 2.85 -20.30
CA ARG A 551 -22.88 4.02 -21.09
C ARG A 551 -22.26 5.11 -20.22
N ALA A 552 -21.03 5.45 -20.51
CA ALA A 552 -20.34 6.59 -19.89
C ALA A 552 -19.94 7.57 -20.99
N GLN A 553 -20.65 8.69 -21.07
CA GLN A 553 -20.55 9.67 -22.16
C GLN A 553 -20.85 9.04 -23.53
N ASN A 554 -19.83 8.93 -24.40
CA ASN A 554 -19.93 8.39 -25.76
C ASN A 554 -19.31 6.99 -25.88
N GLU A 555 -18.91 6.39 -24.75
CA GLU A 555 -18.32 5.07 -24.67
C GLU A 555 -19.38 4.08 -24.16
N THR A 556 -19.29 2.81 -24.56
CA THR A 556 -20.18 1.76 -24.07
C THR A 556 -19.44 0.50 -23.64
N MET A 557 -19.99 -0.20 -22.65
CA MET A 557 -19.52 -1.51 -22.18
C MET A 557 -20.67 -2.52 -22.23
N ASP A 558 -20.46 -3.61 -22.94
CA ASP A 558 -21.41 -4.72 -23.07
C ASP A 558 -20.89 -5.95 -22.31
N ILE A 559 -21.59 -6.31 -21.24
CA ILE A 559 -21.22 -7.42 -20.34
C ILE A 559 -22.33 -8.47 -20.28
N HIS A 560 -21.96 -9.74 -20.43
CA HIS A 560 -22.90 -10.85 -20.33
C HIS A 560 -23.36 -11.08 -18.88
N CYS A 561 -24.65 -11.36 -18.67
CA CYS A 561 -25.20 -11.68 -17.36
C CYS A 561 -24.51 -12.87 -16.68
N ASN A 562 -24.17 -13.93 -17.42
CA ASN A 562 -23.41 -15.08 -16.91
C ASN A 562 -22.02 -14.73 -16.35
N THR A 563 -21.43 -13.63 -16.78
CA THR A 563 -20.18 -13.10 -16.22
C THR A 563 -20.43 -12.48 -14.83
N VAL A 564 -21.57 -11.81 -14.67
CA VAL A 564 -21.97 -11.14 -13.43
C VAL A 564 -22.43 -12.16 -12.37
N THR A 565 -23.16 -13.21 -12.76
CA THR A 565 -23.77 -14.19 -11.84
C THR A 565 -22.86 -15.37 -11.45
N LYS A 566 -21.72 -15.59 -12.11
CA LYS A 566 -20.72 -16.60 -11.69
C LYS A 566 -19.86 -16.17 -10.49
N ALA A 567 -19.98 -14.92 -10.05
CA ALA A 567 -19.29 -14.37 -8.88
C ALA A 567 -20.03 -14.63 -7.54
N CYS A 568 -21.08 -15.44 -7.52
CA CYS A 568 -22.06 -15.46 -6.43
C CYS A 568 -21.66 -16.26 -5.17
N THR A 569 -21.46 -15.51 -4.08
CA THR A 569 -21.84 -15.89 -2.70
C THR A 569 -22.79 -14.86 -2.04
N GLU A 570 -23.18 -13.80 -2.76
CA GLU A 570 -23.87 -12.63 -2.18
C GLU A 570 -25.26 -12.35 -2.81
N ASP A 571 -26.14 -11.69 -2.03
CA ASP A 571 -27.55 -11.44 -2.34
C ASP A 571 -27.78 -10.40 -3.48
N SER A 572 -26.77 -9.62 -3.88
CA SER A 572 -26.84 -8.61 -4.96
C SER A 572 -25.45 -8.29 -5.51
N VAL A 573 -25.31 -8.13 -6.83
CA VAL A 573 -24.02 -7.84 -7.50
C VAL A 573 -24.09 -6.50 -8.22
N ALA A 574 -23.11 -5.62 -7.99
CA ALA A 574 -22.97 -4.35 -8.70
C ALA A 574 -22.01 -4.44 -9.88
N VAL A 575 -22.31 -3.70 -10.95
CA VAL A 575 -21.47 -3.48 -12.13
C VAL A 575 -21.24 -1.99 -12.29
N ALA A 576 -20.02 -1.56 -12.56
CA ALA A 576 -19.67 -0.16 -12.78
C ALA A 576 -18.92 0.02 -14.10
N PHE A 577 -19.28 1.07 -14.85
CA PHE A 577 -18.58 1.53 -16.04
C PHE A 577 -18.21 3.01 -15.89
N ILE A 578 -16.94 3.33 -16.06
CA ILE A 578 -16.38 4.66 -15.81
C ILE A 578 -15.65 5.13 -17.06
N SER A 579 -15.83 6.40 -17.45
CA SER A 579 -15.09 7.07 -18.52
C SER A 579 -14.43 8.32 -17.98
N TYR A 580 -13.10 8.44 -18.16
CA TYR A 580 -12.31 9.55 -17.65
C TYR A 580 -12.03 10.58 -18.75
N SER A 581 -12.36 11.85 -18.49
CA SER A 581 -12.32 12.91 -19.49
C SER A 581 -10.92 13.41 -19.85
N THR A 582 -9.96 13.35 -18.91
CA THR A 582 -8.64 14.00 -19.01
C THR A 582 -7.45 13.05 -18.87
N LEU A 583 -7.67 11.79 -18.48
CA LEU A 583 -6.59 10.82 -18.20
C LEU A 583 -5.76 10.48 -19.43
N ASP A 584 -6.31 10.62 -20.63
CA ASP A 584 -5.63 10.38 -21.89
C ASP A 584 -4.39 11.28 -22.10
N SER A 585 -4.40 12.48 -21.53
CA SER A 585 -3.26 13.40 -21.55
C SER A 585 -2.17 13.05 -20.53
N ILE A 586 -2.56 12.41 -19.42
CA ILE A 586 -1.72 12.15 -18.25
C ILE A 586 -1.00 10.80 -18.39
N ILE A 587 -1.75 9.70 -18.58
CA ILE A 587 -1.21 8.35 -18.81
C ILE A 587 -1.07 8.08 -20.31
N ASN A 588 -0.27 8.91 -20.97
CA ASN A 588 -0.02 8.86 -22.41
C ASN A 588 0.97 7.74 -22.82
N LYS A 589 1.44 7.75 -24.09
CA LYS A 589 2.39 6.77 -24.64
C LYS A 589 3.67 6.57 -23.81
N ARG A 590 4.05 7.53 -22.96
CA ARG A 590 5.22 7.45 -22.09
C ARG A 590 5.15 6.23 -21.16
N PHE A 591 3.97 5.71 -20.85
CA PHE A 591 3.77 4.57 -19.96
C PHE A 591 3.80 3.20 -20.65
N LEU A 592 4.15 3.15 -21.94
CA LEU A 592 4.51 1.89 -22.61
C LEU A 592 5.89 1.42 -22.12
N ASN A 593 6.05 0.11 -21.92
CA ASN A 593 7.33 -0.51 -21.57
C ASN A 593 8.25 -0.56 -22.79
N GLU A 594 9.25 0.32 -22.83
CA GLU A 594 10.22 0.39 -23.94
C GLU A 594 11.13 -0.84 -24.09
N GLU A 595 11.20 -1.71 -23.07
CA GLU A 595 11.97 -2.96 -23.05
C GLU A 595 11.22 -4.13 -23.70
N ASP A 596 9.89 -4.09 -23.71
CA ASP A 596 9.03 -5.07 -24.39
C ASP A 596 8.77 -4.70 -25.86
N LEU A 597 8.97 -3.44 -26.23
CA LEU A 597 8.81 -2.95 -27.59
C LEU A 597 10.01 -3.32 -28.46
N THR A 598 9.74 -4.08 -29.52
CA THR A 598 10.68 -4.37 -30.61
C THR A 598 11.14 -3.06 -31.28
N ALA A 599 12.30 -3.09 -31.94
CA ALA A 599 12.80 -1.96 -32.74
C ALA A 599 11.80 -1.51 -33.83
N ASP A 600 10.86 -2.38 -34.21
CA ASP A 600 9.80 -2.14 -35.18
C ASP A 600 8.61 -1.37 -34.57
N GLU A 601 8.25 -1.63 -33.31
CA GLU A 601 7.17 -0.92 -32.60
C GLU A 601 7.57 0.48 -32.17
N LYS A 602 8.86 0.71 -31.88
CA LYS A 602 9.41 2.07 -31.67
C LYS A 602 9.27 2.96 -32.90
N LEU A 603 9.14 2.38 -34.10
CA LEU A 603 9.02 3.08 -35.38
C LEU A 603 7.57 3.44 -35.76
N ARG A 604 6.56 2.80 -35.15
CA ARG A 604 5.12 2.96 -35.46
C ARG A 604 4.49 4.26 -34.91
N ASN A 605 5.24 5.03 -34.11
CA ASN A 605 4.84 6.30 -33.49
C ASN A 605 3.42 6.29 -32.90
N PHE A 606 3.15 5.32 -32.02
CA PHE A 606 1.85 5.15 -31.38
C PHE A 606 1.43 6.37 -30.57
N HIS A 607 0.15 6.71 -30.63
CA HIS A 607 -0.50 7.71 -29.80
C HIS A 607 -1.82 7.17 -29.24
N LEU A 608 -2.19 7.65 -28.05
CA LEU A 608 -3.46 7.32 -27.43
C LEU A 608 -4.57 8.11 -28.14
N ASN A 609 -5.59 7.43 -28.67
CA ASN A 609 -6.65 8.06 -29.47
C ASN A 609 -8.06 7.81 -28.92
N SER A 610 -8.19 7.44 -27.64
CA SER A 610 -9.48 7.35 -26.93
C SER A 610 -9.38 7.94 -25.53
N ARG A 611 -10.53 8.10 -24.87
CA ARG A 611 -10.58 8.25 -23.41
C ARG A 611 -10.15 6.94 -22.74
N VAL A 612 -9.70 7.05 -21.50
CA VAL A 612 -9.48 5.90 -20.63
C VAL A 612 -10.83 5.52 -20.03
N VAL A 613 -11.19 4.24 -20.09
CA VAL A 613 -12.42 3.72 -19.48
C VAL A 613 -12.10 2.61 -18.49
N SER A 614 -12.92 2.39 -17.48
CA SER A 614 -12.78 1.31 -16.50
C SER A 614 -14.07 0.52 -16.39
N GLY A 615 -13.95 -0.80 -16.31
CA GLY A 615 -15.07 -1.70 -16.00
C GLY A 615 -14.77 -2.49 -14.73
N ALA A 616 -15.74 -2.58 -13.81
CA ALA A 616 -15.59 -3.32 -12.56
C ALA A 616 -16.89 -4.03 -12.17
N VAL A 617 -16.78 -5.19 -11.50
CA VAL A 617 -17.90 -6.03 -11.05
C VAL A 617 -17.61 -6.55 -9.64
N GLY A 618 -18.63 -6.63 -8.79
CA GLY A 618 -18.54 -7.27 -7.47
C GLY A 618 -17.70 -6.47 -6.46
N ASP A 619 -16.65 -7.08 -5.92
CA ASP A 619 -15.78 -6.53 -4.87
C ASP A 619 -14.52 -5.78 -5.42
N GLY A 620 -14.43 -5.59 -6.75
CA GLY A 620 -13.33 -4.85 -7.37
C GLY A 620 -12.05 -5.66 -7.61
N ARG A 621 -12.09 -7.01 -7.53
CA ARG A 621 -10.95 -7.86 -7.88
C ARG A 621 -10.81 -8.05 -9.40
N LEU A 622 -9.57 -8.09 -9.89
CA LEU A 622 -9.23 -8.56 -11.24
C LEU A 622 -9.70 -10.02 -11.40
N MET A 623 -10.78 -10.23 -12.14
CA MET A 623 -11.27 -11.56 -12.49
C MET A 623 -11.02 -11.85 -13.97
N ASN A 624 -10.48 -13.03 -14.26
CA ASN A 624 -10.52 -13.59 -15.60
C ASN A 624 -11.95 -14.07 -15.88
N ILE A 625 -12.52 -13.62 -16.98
CA ILE A 625 -13.93 -13.82 -17.28
C ILE A 625 -14.09 -14.95 -18.28
N SER A 626 -15.11 -15.80 -18.07
CA SER A 626 -15.41 -16.92 -18.98
C SER A 626 -15.97 -16.52 -20.36
N LYS A 627 -16.57 -15.33 -20.49
CA LYS A 627 -17.00 -14.70 -21.76
C LYS A 627 -16.40 -13.29 -21.84
N PRO A 628 -15.80 -12.88 -22.97
CA PRO A 628 -15.18 -11.56 -23.08
C PRO A 628 -16.21 -10.42 -22.99
N VAL A 629 -15.74 -9.26 -22.53
CA VAL A 629 -16.51 -8.01 -22.42
C VAL A 629 -16.15 -7.13 -23.60
N ASN A 630 -17.16 -6.54 -24.23
CA ASN A 630 -16.97 -5.67 -25.39
C ASN A 630 -17.05 -4.20 -24.97
N PHE A 631 -16.04 -3.43 -25.35
CA PHE A 631 -15.97 -1.99 -25.14
C PHE A 631 -16.01 -1.26 -26.48
N THR A 632 -16.96 -0.34 -26.65
CA THR A 632 -16.98 0.55 -27.81
C THR A 632 -16.35 1.87 -27.44
N LEU A 633 -15.20 2.16 -28.05
CA LEU A 633 -14.35 3.30 -27.76
C LEU A 633 -14.35 4.31 -28.91
N ARG A 634 -14.68 5.57 -28.63
CA ARG A 634 -14.71 6.68 -29.59
C ARG A 634 -13.32 7.25 -29.83
N HIS A 635 -13.03 7.50 -31.10
CA HIS A 635 -11.78 8.11 -31.52
C HIS A 635 -11.77 9.61 -31.22
N ARG A 636 -10.67 10.12 -30.64
CA ARG A 636 -10.44 11.56 -30.47
C ARG A 636 -10.14 12.24 -31.81
N GLN A 637 -9.43 11.54 -32.68
CA GLN A 637 -9.10 11.93 -34.05
C GLN A 637 -9.56 10.84 -35.01
N GLU A 638 -10.15 11.22 -36.15
CA GLU A 638 -10.56 10.23 -37.16
C GLU A 638 -9.38 9.37 -37.60
N LYS A 639 -9.62 8.07 -37.66
CA LYS A 639 -8.61 7.09 -38.04
C LYS A 639 -8.17 7.32 -39.48
N LYS A 640 -6.86 7.41 -39.73
CA LYS A 640 -6.32 7.41 -41.09
C LYS A 640 -6.24 6.00 -41.65
N GLU A 641 -6.40 5.84 -42.96
CA GLU A 641 -6.36 4.51 -43.62
C GLU A 641 -5.07 3.73 -43.34
N GLU A 642 -3.96 4.44 -43.13
CA GLU A 642 -2.63 3.88 -42.89
C GLU A 642 -2.37 3.53 -41.41
N GLU A 643 -3.33 3.75 -40.50
CA GLU A 643 -3.16 3.52 -39.06
C GLU A 643 -3.78 2.17 -38.62
N GLU A 644 -3.06 1.44 -37.76
CA GLU A 644 -3.55 0.25 -37.05
C GLU A 644 -4.05 0.66 -35.67
N THR A 645 -5.09 -0.03 -35.17
CA THR A 645 -5.72 0.23 -33.88
C THR A 645 -5.48 -0.94 -32.93
N CYS A 646 -4.83 -0.68 -31.80
CA CYS A 646 -4.56 -1.66 -30.75
C CYS A 646 -5.38 -1.35 -29.49
N CYS A 647 -6.09 -2.35 -28.98
CA CYS A 647 -6.81 -2.26 -27.71
C CYS A 647 -5.85 -2.61 -26.58
N VAL A 648 -5.66 -1.68 -25.64
CA VAL A 648 -4.73 -1.89 -24.51
C VAL A 648 -5.43 -1.75 -23.17
N HIS A 649 -4.90 -2.43 -22.16
CA HIS A 649 -5.34 -2.36 -20.79
C HIS A 649 -4.21 -1.88 -19.86
N TRP A 650 -4.57 -1.31 -18.72
CA TRP A 650 -3.64 -0.83 -17.71
C TRP A 650 -3.16 -1.99 -16.84
N LYS A 651 -1.94 -2.46 -17.09
CA LYS A 651 -1.31 -3.57 -16.38
C LYS A 651 -0.44 -3.06 -15.24
N VAL A 652 -0.64 -3.61 -14.04
CA VAL A 652 0.11 -3.22 -12.84
C VAL A 652 1.12 -4.30 -12.48
N ILE A 653 2.42 -4.03 -12.63
CA ILE A 653 3.51 -4.96 -12.32
C ILE A 653 4.39 -4.34 -11.22
N THR A 654 4.49 -4.97 -10.04
CA THR A 654 5.38 -4.52 -8.93
C THR A 654 5.27 -3.03 -8.59
N GLY A 655 4.03 -2.49 -8.53
CA GLY A 655 3.79 -1.08 -8.25
C GLY A 655 4.08 -0.11 -9.41
N LYS A 656 4.38 -0.61 -10.62
CA LYS A 656 4.52 0.17 -11.85
C LYS A 656 3.38 -0.15 -12.80
N GLY A 657 2.56 0.86 -13.13
CA GLY A 657 1.51 0.75 -14.14
C GLY A 657 2.06 0.97 -15.56
N THR A 658 1.66 0.11 -16.50
CA THR A 658 2.04 0.17 -17.92
C THR A 658 0.87 -0.23 -18.82
N TRP A 659 0.83 0.29 -20.04
CA TRP A 659 -0.14 -0.15 -21.05
C TRP A 659 0.33 -1.46 -21.69
N ALA A 660 -0.58 -2.44 -21.78
CA ALA A 660 -0.30 -3.74 -22.40
C ALA A 660 -1.48 -4.22 -23.26
N GLU A 661 -1.22 -5.01 -24.30
CA GLU A 661 -2.22 -5.52 -25.24
C GLU A 661 -2.75 -6.92 -24.86
N ASP A 662 -2.17 -7.56 -23.84
CA ASP A 662 -2.55 -8.93 -23.48
C ASP A 662 -4.02 -9.05 -23.06
N GLY A 663 -4.70 -10.09 -23.56
CA GLY A 663 -6.10 -10.38 -23.24
C GLY A 663 -7.14 -9.48 -23.93
N CYS A 664 -6.73 -8.50 -24.75
CA CYS A 664 -7.62 -7.61 -25.49
C CYS A 664 -7.39 -7.68 -27.00
N THR A 665 -8.46 -7.65 -27.79
CA THR A 665 -8.38 -7.67 -29.26
C THR A 665 -9.36 -6.68 -29.88
N ALA A 666 -8.95 -6.00 -30.96
CA ALA A 666 -9.85 -5.14 -31.74
C ALA A 666 -10.73 -6.01 -32.66
N LEU A 667 -12.04 -6.01 -32.43
CA LEU A 667 -12.99 -6.78 -33.25
C LEU A 667 -13.39 -6.03 -34.51
N HIS A 668 -13.72 -4.74 -34.36
CA HIS A 668 -14.20 -3.92 -35.46
C HIS A 668 -13.76 -2.47 -35.26
N THR A 669 -13.22 -1.88 -36.32
CA THR A 669 -12.74 -0.50 -36.31
C THR A 669 -13.37 0.25 -37.48
N ASN A 670 -14.08 1.33 -37.18
CA ASN A 670 -14.59 2.27 -38.17
C ASN A 670 -13.78 3.58 -38.12
N SER A 671 -14.15 4.60 -38.91
CA SER A 671 -13.46 5.90 -38.90
C SER A 671 -13.52 6.60 -37.53
N THR A 672 -14.61 6.38 -36.79
CA THR A 672 -14.95 7.12 -35.56
C THR A 672 -14.92 6.32 -34.27
N HIS A 673 -15.00 4.98 -34.33
CA HIS A 673 -15.08 4.12 -33.16
C HIS A 673 -14.37 2.78 -33.40
N THR A 674 -13.82 2.20 -32.34
CA THR A 674 -13.27 0.84 -32.31
C THR A 674 -13.97 0.03 -31.22
N ILE A 675 -14.32 -1.22 -31.54
CA ILE A 675 -14.88 -2.19 -30.61
C ILE A 675 -13.75 -3.13 -30.18
N CYS A 676 -13.45 -3.12 -28.88
CA CYS A 676 -12.45 -3.99 -28.23
C CYS A 676 -13.15 -5.12 -27.48
N SER A 677 -12.65 -6.35 -27.62
CA SER A 677 -13.09 -7.53 -26.86
C SER A 677 -11.97 -7.94 -25.91
N CYS A 678 -12.23 -7.90 -24.61
CA CYS A 678 -11.26 -8.21 -23.57
C CYS A 678 -11.74 -9.35 -22.66
N ASP A 679 -10.83 -10.22 -22.21
CA ASP A 679 -11.13 -11.39 -21.38
C ASP A 679 -11.08 -11.13 -19.85
N HIS A 680 -10.84 -9.89 -19.44
CA HIS A 680 -10.76 -9.46 -18.05
C HIS A 680 -11.33 -8.04 -17.88
N LEU A 681 -11.52 -7.61 -16.63
CA LEU A 681 -11.95 -6.25 -16.28
C LEU A 681 -10.78 -5.45 -15.69
N SER A 682 -10.58 -4.24 -16.19
CA SER A 682 -9.52 -3.30 -15.79
C SER A 682 -9.84 -1.91 -16.36
N SER A 683 -8.81 -1.07 -16.54
CA SER A 683 -8.87 0.17 -17.29
C SER A 683 -8.34 -0.02 -18.72
N PHE A 684 -9.05 0.47 -19.72
CA PHE A 684 -8.78 0.25 -21.14
C PHE A 684 -8.63 1.57 -21.92
N ALA A 685 -7.90 1.52 -23.03
CA ALA A 685 -7.76 2.61 -23.99
C ALA A 685 -7.39 2.11 -25.40
N LEU A 686 -7.47 2.99 -26.40
CA LEU A 686 -7.03 2.74 -27.77
C LEU A 686 -5.68 3.40 -28.07
N LEU A 687 -4.74 2.61 -28.57
CA LEU A 687 -3.53 3.10 -29.23
C LEU A 687 -3.71 3.03 -30.75
N MET A 688 -3.24 4.06 -31.44
CA MET A 688 -3.16 4.10 -32.90
C MET A 688 -1.76 4.42 -33.36
N GLY A 689 -1.30 3.73 -34.40
CA GLY A 689 0.04 3.92 -34.97
C GLY A 689 0.09 3.55 -36.44
N LEU A 690 1.11 4.03 -37.15
CA LEU A 690 1.27 3.78 -38.58
C LEU A 690 1.52 2.29 -38.84
N THR A 691 0.76 1.72 -39.77
CA THR A 691 1.08 0.42 -40.37
C THR A 691 2.37 0.56 -41.18
N ARG A 692 3.27 -0.42 -41.04
CA ARG A 692 4.41 -0.51 -41.94
C ARG A 692 3.90 -1.09 -43.26
N VAL A 693 4.06 -0.33 -44.34
CA VAL A 693 3.98 -0.87 -45.72
C VAL A 693 4.92 -2.07 -45.79
N GLU A 694 4.39 -3.27 -46.07
CA GLU A 694 5.19 -4.46 -46.35
C GLU A 694 6.28 -4.12 -47.38
N GLU A 695 7.49 -4.67 -47.22
CA GLU A 695 8.57 -4.51 -48.20
C GLU A 695 8.02 -4.73 -49.60
N SER A 696 8.20 -3.74 -50.49
CA SER A 696 7.55 -3.76 -51.80
C SER A 696 7.80 -5.10 -52.48
N TYR A 697 6.72 -5.75 -52.91
CA TYR A 697 6.77 -6.98 -53.70
C TYR A 697 7.75 -6.85 -54.89
N THR A 698 7.87 -5.63 -55.42
CA THR A 698 8.83 -5.20 -56.43
C THR A 698 10.30 -5.44 -56.03
N LEU A 699 10.74 -5.05 -54.84
CA LEU A 699 12.13 -5.25 -54.40
C LEU A 699 12.44 -6.75 -54.24
N THR A 700 11.49 -7.51 -53.69
CA THR A 700 11.62 -8.97 -53.54
C THR A 700 11.76 -9.68 -54.89
N ILE A 701 10.98 -9.27 -55.90
CA ILE A 701 11.09 -9.80 -57.28
C ILE A 701 12.46 -9.48 -57.87
N VAL A 702 12.89 -8.22 -57.79
CA VAL A 702 14.18 -7.79 -58.37
C VAL A 702 15.33 -8.58 -57.73
N THR A 703 15.33 -8.77 -56.41
CA THR A 703 16.36 -9.55 -55.71
C THR A 703 16.33 -11.04 -56.10
N HIS A 704 15.16 -11.68 -56.20
CA HIS A 704 15.09 -13.12 -56.56
C HIS A 704 15.50 -13.37 -58.02
N VAL A 705 15.01 -12.56 -58.96
CA VAL A 705 15.36 -12.71 -60.39
C VAL A 705 16.83 -12.36 -60.63
N GLY A 706 17.32 -11.27 -60.02
CA GLY A 706 18.72 -10.86 -60.15
C GLY A 706 19.71 -11.89 -59.61
N LEU A 707 19.47 -12.43 -58.41
CA LEU A 707 20.36 -13.41 -57.79
C LEU A 707 20.33 -14.77 -58.51
N THR A 708 19.17 -15.23 -58.98
CA THR A 708 19.09 -16.50 -59.74
C THR A 708 19.82 -16.42 -61.07
N LEU A 709 19.71 -15.30 -61.79
CA LEU A 709 20.48 -15.05 -63.00
C LEU A 709 22.00 -14.95 -62.71
N SER A 710 22.39 -14.25 -61.63
CA SER A 710 23.79 -14.16 -61.17
C SER A 710 24.38 -15.55 -60.89
N LEU A 711 23.66 -16.41 -60.16
CA LEU A 711 24.08 -17.78 -59.85
C LEU A 711 24.32 -18.62 -61.10
N LEU A 712 23.45 -18.51 -62.11
CA LEU A 712 23.64 -19.21 -63.39
C LEU A 712 24.92 -18.76 -64.10
N CYS A 713 25.16 -17.45 -64.18
CA CYS A 713 26.37 -16.89 -64.79
C CYS A 713 27.64 -17.30 -64.03
N LEU A 714 27.62 -17.23 -62.70
CA LEU A 714 28.75 -17.64 -61.85
C LEU A 714 29.05 -19.13 -61.99
N LEU A 715 28.03 -19.99 -62.08
CA LEU A 715 28.19 -21.43 -62.30
C LEU A 715 28.90 -21.71 -63.64
N LEU A 716 28.46 -21.05 -64.71
CA LEU A 716 29.08 -21.19 -66.04
C LEU A 716 30.54 -20.72 -66.03
N ALA A 717 30.84 -19.61 -65.34
CA ALA A 717 32.21 -19.11 -65.20
C ALA A 717 33.11 -20.09 -64.42
N ILE A 718 32.62 -20.65 -63.31
CA ILE A 718 33.33 -21.65 -62.50
C ILE A 718 33.61 -22.90 -63.34
N LEU A 719 32.60 -23.42 -64.05
CA LEU A 719 32.77 -24.58 -64.93
C LEU A 719 33.80 -24.33 -66.03
N THR A 720 33.78 -23.14 -66.63
CA THR A 720 34.74 -22.73 -67.66
C THR A 720 36.17 -22.73 -67.12
N PHE A 721 36.41 -22.14 -65.95
CA PHE A 721 37.75 -22.09 -65.33
C PHE A 721 38.23 -23.45 -64.80
N LEU A 722 37.33 -24.36 -64.43
CA LEU A 722 37.67 -25.71 -63.96
C LEU A 722 37.94 -26.69 -65.11
N LEU A 723 37.11 -26.69 -66.15
CA LEU A 723 37.17 -27.65 -67.25
C LEU A 723 38.19 -27.25 -68.33
N CYS A 724 38.43 -25.96 -68.54
CA CYS A 724 39.38 -25.50 -69.55
C CYS A 724 40.81 -25.38 -68.99
N HIS A 725 41.56 -26.49 -69.02
CA HIS A 725 42.93 -26.53 -68.54
C HIS A 725 43.86 -25.52 -69.25
N SER A 726 43.58 -25.21 -70.53
CA SER A 726 44.38 -24.27 -71.34
C SER A 726 44.35 -22.81 -70.83
N ILE A 727 43.36 -22.43 -70.02
CA ILE A 727 43.15 -21.05 -69.54
C ILE A 727 43.67 -20.88 -68.10
N ARG A 728 44.21 -21.93 -67.47
CA ARG A 728 44.54 -21.93 -66.03
C ARG A 728 45.87 -21.22 -65.72
N ASN A 729 45.77 -19.95 -65.34
CA ASN A 729 46.87 -19.10 -64.88
C ASN A 729 46.60 -18.58 -63.44
N VAL A 730 47.57 -17.89 -62.85
CA VAL A 730 47.39 -17.32 -61.48
C VAL A 730 46.22 -16.34 -61.42
N SER A 731 46.05 -15.51 -62.46
CA SER A 731 44.90 -14.60 -62.56
C SER A 731 43.57 -15.36 -62.59
N THR A 732 43.45 -16.39 -63.43
CA THR A 732 42.20 -17.16 -63.52
C THR A 732 41.95 -18.02 -62.29
N SER A 733 43.00 -18.41 -61.55
CA SER A 733 42.87 -19.02 -60.23
C SER A 733 42.36 -18.05 -59.16
N LEU A 734 42.64 -16.75 -59.25
CA LEU A 734 42.07 -15.71 -58.37
C LEU A 734 40.59 -15.49 -58.69
N HIS A 735 40.27 -15.34 -59.98
CA HIS A 735 38.89 -15.19 -60.46
C HIS A 735 38.03 -16.40 -60.08
N LEU A 736 38.56 -17.62 -60.22
CA LEU A 736 37.87 -18.84 -59.82
C LEU A 736 37.50 -18.84 -58.32
N GLN A 737 38.42 -18.41 -57.43
CA GLN A 737 38.15 -18.36 -55.99
C GLN A 737 37.16 -17.26 -55.63
N LEU A 738 37.23 -16.09 -56.29
CA LEU A 738 36.26 -15.01 -56.15
C LEU A 738 34.85 -15.46 -56.58
N CYS A 739 34.73 -16.06 -57.77
CA CYS A 739 33.46 -16.59 -58.26
C CYS A 739 32.90 -17.69 -57.36
N LEU A 740 33.75 -18.58 -56.82
CA LEU A 740 33.34 -19.63 -55.90
C LEU A 740 32.76 -19.06 -54.60
N CYS A 741 33.42 -18.05 -54.00
CA CYS A 741 32.94 -17.40 -52.79
C CYS A 741 31.60 -16.69 -53.02
N LEU A 742 31.49 -15.93 -54.12
CA LEU A 742 30.25 -15.23 -54.50
C LEU A 742 29.10 -16.21 -54.76
N PHE A 743 29.37 -17.30 -55.48
CA PHE A 743 28.36 -18.32 -55.75
C PHE A 743 27.82 -18.95 -54.45
N LEU A 744 28.70 -19.29 -53.52
CA LEU A 744 28.30 -19.84 -52.22
C LEU A 744 27.55 -18.81 -51.36
N ALA A 745 27.98 -17.54 -51.38
CA ALA A 745 27.33 -16.45 -50.64
C ALA A 745 25.91 -16.19 -51.17
N ASP A 746 25.75 -16.07 -52.49
CA ASP A 746 24.46 -15.79 -53.13
C ASP A 746 23.48 -16.97 -52.98
N LEU A 747 23.98 -18.22 -53.09
CA LEU A 747 23.17 -19.43 -52.88
C LEU A 747 22.67 -19.52 -51.43
N LEU A 748 23.55 -19.27 -50.47
CA LEU A 748 23.20 -19.25 -49.05
C LEU A 748 22.25 -18.08 -48.73
N PHE A 749 22.44 -16.92 -49.36
CA PHE A 749 21.57 -15.76 -49.19
C PHE A 749 20.14 -16.07 -49.66
N LEU A 750 19.99 -16.66 -50.84
CA LEU A 750 18.69 -16.99 -51.44
C LEU A 750 17.93 -18.08 -50.66
N THR A 751 18.64 -19.10 -50.18
CA THR A 751 18.01 -20.30 -49.58
C THR A 751 17.81 -20.20 -48.06
N ALA A 752 18.64 -19.45 -47.34
CA ALA A 752 18.76 -19.57 -45.88
C ALA A 752 18.45 -18.30 -45.09
N VAL A 753 18.43 -17.10 -45.70
CA VAL A 753 18.24 -15.82 -44.96
C VAL A 753 16.88 -15.71 -44.26
N LYS A 754 15.83 -16.36 -44.79
CA LYS A 754 14.48 -16.36 -44.22
C LYS A 754 14.22 -17.51 -43.22
N ARG A 755 15.20 -18.40 -42.96
CA ARG A 755 15.03 -19.56 -42.07
C ARG A 755 15.30 -19.17 -40.60
N THR A 756 14.38 -18.42 -39.96
CA THR A 756 14.54 -17.92 -38.58
C THR A 756 14.05 -18.87 -37.48
N GLY A 757 13.48 -20.02 -37.81
CA GLY A 757 12.81 -20.92 -36.85
C GLY A 757 13.69 -21.46 -35.72
N ILE A 758 15.01 -21.56 -35.91
CA ILE A 758 15.96 -21.97 -34.86
C ILE A 758 17.05 -20.90 -34.74
N ARG A 759 17.13 -20.20 -33.59
CA ARG A 759 18.07 -19.08 -33.37
C ARG A 759 19.53 -19.46 -33.63
N VAL A 760 19.96 -20.65 -33.20
CA VAL A 760 21.33 -21.13 -33.40
C VAL A 760 21.62 -21.35 -34.89
N VAL A 761 20.68 -21.92 -35.65
CA VAL A 761 20.83 -22.14 -37.10
C VAL A 761 20.92 -20.79 -37.82
N CYS A 762 20.12 -19.81 -37.41
CA CYS A 762 20.11 -18.48 -37.97
C CYS A 762 21.43 -17.72 -37.69
N ALA A 763 21.98 -17.84 -36.49
CA ALA A 763 23.27 -17.27 -36.12
C ALA A 763 24.43 -17.89 -36.92
N VAL A 764 24.40 -19.22 -37.11
CA VAL A 764 25.39 -19.95 -37.92
C VAL A 764 25.32 -19.51 -39.39
N ILE A 765 24.11 -19.40 -39.96
CA ILE A 765 23.90 -18.89 -41.34
C ILE A 765 24.45 -17.47 -41.47
N ALA A 766 24.14 -16.58 -40.52
CA ALA A 766 24.65 -15.21 -40.50
C ALA A 766 26.18 -15.16 -40.45
N GLY A 767 26.80 -16.03 -39.65
CA GLY A 767 28.25 -16.18 -39.57
C GLY A 767 28.89 -16.64 -40.88
N PHE A 768 28.30 -17.64 -41.54
CA PHE A 768 28.78 -18.12 -42.84
C PHE A 768 28.63 -17.06 -43.94
N LEU A 769 27.50 -16.35 -43.99
CA LEU A 769 27.32 -15.25 -44.95
C LEU A 769 28.33 -14.12 -44.68
N HIS A 770 28.56 -13.75 -43.42
CA HIS A 770 29.57 -12.76 -43.04
C HIS A 770 30.97 -13.17 -43.55
N TYR A 771 31.35 -14.43 -43.32
CA TYR A 771 32.62 -14.98 -43.78
C TYR A 771 32.74 -14.97 -45.32
N LEU A 772 31.74 -15.47 -46.04
CA LEU A 772 31.79 -15.62 -47.49
C LEU A 772 31.85 -14.26 -48.20
N PHE A 773 31.06 -13.28 -47.79
CA PHE A 773 31.14 -11.93 -48.38
C PHE A 773 32.47 -11.25 -48.08
N LEU A 774 33.00 -11.36 -46.86
CA LEU A 774 34.31 -10.79 -46.52
C LEU A 774 35.46 -11.49 -47.26
N ALA A 775 35.33 -12.80 -47.52
CA ALA A 775 36.25 -13.54 -48.39
C ALA A 775 36.20 -13.02 -49.83
N CYS A 776 35.03 -12.69 -50.37
CA CYS A 776 34.93 -12.07 -51.70
C CYS A 776 35.75 -10.76 -51.77
N PHE A 777 35.61 -9.89 -50.77
CA PHE A 777 36.41 -8.66 -50.71
C PHE A 777 37.91 -8.93 -50.56
N SER A 778 38.30 -9.95 -49.79
CA SER A 778 39.70 -10.33 -49.61
C SER A 778 40.33 -10.90 -50.89
N TRP A 779 39.57 -11.69 -51.66
CA TRP A 779 39.98 -12.17 -52.98
C TRP A 779 40.05 -11.04 -54.01
N MET A 780 39.12 -10.09 -53.97
CA MET A 780 39.18 -8.87 -54.78
C MET A 780 40.40 -8.00 -54.44
N PHE A 781 40.79 -7.92 -53.16
CA PHE A 781 42.06 -7.29 -52.75
C PHE A 781 43.29 -7.98 -53.36
N LEU A 782 43.34 -9.30 -53.30
CA LEU A 782 44.43 -10.07 -53.89
C LEU A 782 44.48 -9.93 -55.41
N GLU A 783 43.33 -9.77 -56.05
CA GLU A 783 43.23 -9.47 -57.48
C GLU A 783 43.76 -8.06 -57.82
N GLY A 784 43.36 -7.03 -57.06
CA GLY A 784 43.88 -5.68 -57.19
C GLY A 784 45.40 -5.60 -56.97
N LEU A 785 45.89 -6.29 -55.94
CA LEU A 785 47.33 -6.44 -55.67
C LEU A 785 48.04 -7.20 -56.80
N HIS A 786 47.43 -8.26 -57.33
CA HIS A 786 47.96 -9.03 -58.46
C HIS A 786 48.15 -8.14 -59.69
N LEU A 787 47.13 -7.35 -60.04
CA LEU A 787 47.15 -6.43 -61.18
C LEU A 787 48.23 -5.35 -61.00
N PHE A 788 48.28 -4.71 -59.83
CA PHE A 788 49.31 -3.72 -59.49
C PHE A 788 50.73 -4.28 -59.58
N LEU A 789 50.98 -5.46 -58.99
CA LEU A 789 52.29 -6.10 -59.05
C LEU A 789 52.66 -6.54 -60.46
N THR A 790 51.69 -7.00 -61.26
CA THR A 790 51.95 -7.41 -62.65
C THR A 790 52.42 -6.21 -63.48
N VAL A 791 51.76 -5.05 -63.37
CA VAL A 791 52.14 -3.85 -64.12
C VAL A 791 53.43 -3.22 -63.58
N ARG A 792 53.63 -3.17 -62.27
CA ARG A 792 54.88 -2.66 -61.67
C ARG A 792 56.10 -3.50 -62.05
N ASN A 793 55.92 -4.82 -62.14
CA ASN A 793 57.00 -5.74 -62.51
C ASN A 793 57.31 -5.75 -64.02
N LEU A 794 56.49 -5.14 -64.89
CA LEU A 794 56.89 -4.81 -66.28
C LEU A 794 58.05 -3.79 -66.34
N LYS A 795 58.48 -3.24 -65.19
CA LYS A 795 59.61 -2.32 -65.05
C LYS A 795 60.91 -3.02 -64.59
N VAL A 796 60.86 -4.27 -64.11
CA VAL A 796 62.03 -5.01 -63.58
C VAL A 796 62.04 -6.44 -64.14
N VAL A 797 63.03 -6.74 -64.98
CA VAL A 797 63.19 -8.05 -65.63
C VAL A 797 63.60 -9.12 -64.61
N ASN A 798 62.65 -9.86 -64.05
CA ASN A 798 62.86 -11.19 -63.44
C ASN A 798 61.51 -11.88 -63.14
N TYR A 799 61.05 -12.75 -64.04
CA TYR A 799 59.70 -13.35 -63.99
C TYR A 799 59.64 -14.82 -63.50
N THR A 800 60.75 -15.50 -63.24
CA THR A 800 60.73 -16.98 -63.22
C THR A 800 60.80 -17.68 -61.85
N SER A 801 60.85 -17.00 -60.69
CA SER A 801 60.86 -17.68 -59.36
C SER A 801 59.63 -17.46 -58.47
N ALA A 802 58.66 -16.63 -58.87
CA ALA A 802 57.56 -16.18 -58.00
C ALA A 802 56.30 -17.10 -57.98
N SER A 803 56.19 -18.13 -58.84
CA SER A 803 54.93 -18.89 -58.98
C SER A 803 54.60 -19.80 -57.78
N ARG A 804 55.61 -20.35 -57.08
CA ARG A 804 55.42 -21.16 -55.86
C ARG A 804 55.15 -20.33 -54.61
N PHE A 805 55.78 -19.16 -54.49
CA PHE A 805 55.61 -18.27 -53.33
C PHE A 805 54.22 -17.60 -53.31
N LYS A 806 53.63 -17.38 -54.49
CA LYS A 806 52.32 -16.73 -54.67
C LYS A 806 51.16 -17.56 -54.11
N LYS A 807 51.11 -18.87 -54.33
CA LYS A 807 50.00 -19.72 -53.81
C LYS A 807 50.02 -19.85 -52.28
N ARG A 808 51.20 -20.00 -51.67
CA ARG A 808 51.31 -20.21 -50.21
C ARG A 808 50.94 -18.96 -49.39
N PHE A 809 51.08 -17.76 -49.95
CA PHE A 809 50.64 -16.51 -49.33
C PHE A 809 49.18 -16.15 -49.65
N MET A 810 48.74 -16.43 -50.89
CA MET A 810 47.42 -16.07 -51.39
C MET A 810 46.26 -16.71 -50.61
N TYR A 811 46.30 -18.02 -50.34
CA TYR A 811 45.20 -18.70 -49.62
C TYR A 811 45.07 -18.27 -48.14
N PRO A 812 46.16 -18.14 -47.35
CA PRO A 812 46.08 -17.60 -46.00
C PRO A 812 45.53 -16.17 -45.92
N VAL A 813 45.87 -15.30 -46.88
CA VAL A 813 45.31 -13.94 -46.91
C VAL A 813 43.86 -13.95 -47.37
N GLY A 814 43.51 -14.70 -48.42
CA GLY A 814 42.17 -14.72 -48.99
C GLY A 814 41.11 -15.33 -48.08
N TYR A 815 41.43 -16.42 -47.38
CA TYR A 815 40.48 -17.11 -46.49
C TYR A 815 40.77 -16.93 -45.00
N GLY A 816 42.03 -16.70 -44.61
CA GLY A 816 42.41 -16.56 -43.21
C GLY A 816 42.07 -15.20 -42.61
N PHE A 817 42.19 -14.11 -43.36
CA PHE A 817 41.78 -12.78 -42.88
C PHE A 817 40.26 -12.71 -42.57
N PRO A 818 39.36 -13.14 -43.48
CA PRO A 818 37.94 -13.22 -43.15
C PRO A 818 37.64 -14.13 -41.95
N ALA A 819 38.32 -15.27 -41.82
CA ALA A 819 38.11 -16.19 -40.71
C ALA A 819 38.49 -15.55 -39.37
N LEU A 820 39.60 -14.81 -39.33
CA LEU A 820 40.05 -14.09 -38.15
C LEU A 820 39.04 -13.01 -37.72
N VAL A 821 38.54 -12.21 -38.67
CA VAL A 821 37.56 -11.15 -38.38
C VAL A 821 36.25 -11.73 -37.85
N VAL A 822 35.74 -12.80 -38.47
CA VAL A 822 34.51 -13.47 -38.03
C VAL A 822 34.69 -14.12 -36.65
N ALA A 823 35.84 -14.77 -36.39
CA ALA A 823 36.13 -15.38 -35.10
C ALA A 823 36.20 -14.36 -33.96
N ILE A 824 36.86 -13.21 -34.18
CA ILE A 824 36.90 -12.10 -33.21
C ILE A 824 35.49 -11.54 -33.01
N SER A 825 34.75 -11.31 -34.09
CA SER A 825 33.38 -10.77 -34.02
C SER A 825 32.42 -11.70 -33.27
N ALA A 826 32.55 -13.01 -33.46
CA ALA A 826 31.76 -14.03 -32.75
C ALA A 826 32.17 -14.19 -31.28
N GLY A 827 33.45 -14.02 -30.96
CA GLY A 827 33.94 -14.05 -29.58
C GLY A 827 33.53 -12.83 -28.76
N VAL A 828 33.43 -11.65 -29.40
CA VAL A 828 33.05 -10.39 -28.72
C VAL A 828 31.54 -10.29 -28.50
N ASN A 829 30.72 -10.64 -29.50
CA ASN A 829 29.27 -10.57 -29.38
C ASN A 829 28.58 -11.66 -30.21
N PRO A 830 28.40 -12.87 -29.65
CA PRO A 830 27.73 -13.97 -30.36
C PRO A 830 26.25 -13.67 -30.63
N GLU A 831 25.60 -12.87 -29.78
CA GLU A 831 24.20 -12.47 -29.93
C GLU A 831 23.97 -11.45 -31.07
N GLY A 832 25.05 -10.88 -31.62
CA GLY A 832 24.98 -10.00 -32.78
C GLY A 832 24.73 -10.73 -34.12
N TYR A 833 24.80 -12.06 -34.15
CA TYR A 833 24.59 -12.87 -35.34
C TYR A 833 23.15 -13.38 -35.43
N GLY A 834 22.40 -12.87 -36.41
CA GLY A 834 20.99 -13.20 -36.64
C GLY A 834 20.05 -12.20 -35.99
N THR A 835 18.90 -11.98 -36.64
CA THR A 835 17.79 -11.16 -36.12
C THR A 835 16.51 -11.98 -36.12
N SER A 836 15.44 -11.48 -35.48
CA SER A 836 14.13 -12.13 -35.51
C SER A 836 13.52 -12.24 -36.91
N LYS A 837 13.94 -11.36 -37.85
CA LYS A 837 13.39 -11.29 -39.21
C LYS A 837 14.26 -11.99 -40.26
N HIS A 838 15.59 -11.84 -40.16
CA HIS A 838 16.53 -12.39 -41.14
C HIS A 838 17.82 -12.89 -40.48
N CYS A 839 18.43 -13.91 -41.07
CA CYS A 839 19.69 -14.49 -40.62
C CYS A 839 20.90 -13.70 -41.13
N TRP A 840 21.05 -12.47 -40.62
CA TRP A 840 22.14 -11.54 -40.92
C TRP A 840 22.61 -10.78 -39.65
N LEU A 841 23.69 -9.99 -39.75
CA LEU A 841 24.24 -9.23 -38.62
C LEU A 841 23.23 -8.20 -38.09
N SER A 842 23.08 -8.11 -36.76
CA SER A 842 22.21 -7.12 -36.11
C SER A 842 22.69 -5.68 -36.34
N LEU A 843 21.73 -4.76 -36.36
CA LEU A 843 21.93 -3.31 -36.46
C LEU A 843 22.30 -2.68 -35.11
N ASP A 844 22.04 -3.40 -34.02
CA ASP A 844 22.16 -2.90 -32.66
C ASP A 844 23.63 -2.67 -32.28
N ARG A 845 23.86 -1.58 -31.52
CA ARG A 845 25.17 -1.22 -30.94
C ARG A 845 26.33 -1.09 -31.96
N GLY A 846 26.03 -0.90 -33.25
CA GLY A 846 27.04 -0.72 -34.29
C GLY A 846 27.73 -2.01 -34.74
N PHE A 847 27.18 -3.20 -34.46
CA PHE A 847 27.80 -4.48 -34.81
C PHE A 847 28.06 -4.66 -36.32
N ARG A 848 27.28 -3.98 -37.19
CA ARG A 848 27.54 -3.90 -38.64
C ARG A 848 28.93 -3.37 -39.02
N TRP A 849 29.56 -2.55 -38.17
CA TRP A 849 30.89 -2.00 -38.46
C TRP A 849 31.99 -3.06 -38.54
N ASN A 850 31.77 -4.25 -37.94
CA ASN A 850 32.67 -5.39 -38.05
C ASN A 850 32.77 -5.93 -39.48
N PHE A 851 31.71 -5.77 -40.29
CA PHE A 851 31.73 -6.09 -41.71
C PHE A 851 32.09 -4.86 -42.56
N LEU A 852 31.41 -3.74 -42.32
CA LEU A 852 31.53 -2.54 -43.17
C LEU A 852 32.92 -1.89 -43.10
N GLY A 853 33.55 -1.87 -41.92
CA GLY A 853 34.89 -1.29 -41.73
C GLY A 853 35.96 -1.94 -42.61
N PRO A 854 36.17 -3.27 -42.51
CA PRO A 854 37.09 -4.00 -43.37
C PRO A 854 36.80 -3.82 -44.87
N VAL A 855 35.53 -3.86 -45.26
CA VAL A 855 35.10 -3.69 -46.66
C VAL A 855 35.49 -2.31 -47.19
N CYS A 856 35.19 -1.23 -46.45
CA CYS A 856 35.56 0.13 -46.85
C CYS A 856 37.08 0.30 -46.98
N ALA A 857 37.86 -0.28 -46.06
CA ALA A 857 39.32 -0.24 -46.13
C ALA A 857 39.87 -0.96 -47.38
N ILE A 858 39.33 -2.15 -47.69
CA ILE A 858 39.73 -2.92 -48.88
C ILE A 858 39.40 -2.15 -50.17
N ILE A 859 38.20 -1.58 -50.27
CA ILE A 859 37.78 -0.80 -51.44
C ILE A 859 38.73 0.39 -51.65
N LEU A 860 39.06 1.12 -50.57
CA LEU A 860 39.97 2.26 -50.64
C LEU A 860 41.36 1.84 -51.14
N ILE A 861 41.92 0.75 -50.60
CA ILE A 861 43.24 0.26 -51.02
C ILE A 861 43.22 -0.19 -52.48
N ASN A 862 42.19 -0.94 -52.91
CA ASN A 862 42.06 -1.37 -54.29
C ASN A 862 41.90 -0.19 -55.27
N LEU A 863 41.18 0.85 -54.88
CA LEU A 863 41.08 2.08 -55.66
C LEU A 863 42.46 2.73 -55.84
N THR A 864 43.28 2.79 -54.80
CA THR A 864 44.65 3.31 -54.92
C THR A 864 45.52 2.45 -55.84
N PHE A 865 45.45 1.12 -55.73
CA PHE A 865 46.15 0.20 -56.63
C PHE A 865 45.73 0.39 -58.08
N PHE A 866 44.42 0.55 -58.33
CA PHE A 866 43.88 0.78 -59.66
C PHE A 866 44.38 2.11 -60.26
N LEU A 867 44.29 3.21 -59.51
CA LEU A 867 44.73 4.53 -59.97
C LEU A 867 46.24 4.58 -60.27
N VAL A 868 47.07 3.99 -59.38
CA VAL A 868 48.52 3.93 -59.60
C VAL A 868 48.85 3.04 -60.80
N THR A 869 48.15 1.91 -60.95
CA THR A 869 48.35 1.02 -62.11
C THR A 869 48.00 1.71 -63.42
N LEU A 870 46.88 2.44 -63.48
CA LEU A 870 46.50 3.24 -64.64
C LEU A 870 47.53 4.34 -64.95
N TRP A 871 48.05 5.02 -63.93
CA TRP A 871 49.08 6.04 -64.12
C TRP A 871 50.37 5.45 -64.71
N ILE A 872 50.85 4.33 -64.17
CA ILE A 872 52.04 3.63 -64.70
C ILE A 872 51.80 3.10 -66.12
N LEU A 873 50.61 2.55 -66.39
CA LEU A 873 50.27 2.04 -67.71
C LEU A 873 50.18 3.17 -68.75
N ARG A 874 49.61 4.33 -68.37
CA ARG A 874 49.56 5.52 -69.23
C ARG A 874 50.97 5.99 -69.60
N ASP A 875 51.86 6.10 -68.61
CA ASP A 875 53.26 6.50 -68.80
C ASP A 875 53.99 5.57 -69.81
N LYS A 876 53.76 4.26 -69.69
CA LYS A 876 54.36 3.27 -70.60
C LYS A 876 53.73 3.25 -71.99
N LEU A 877 52.42 3.44 -72.10
CA LEU A 877 51.73 3.56 -73.39
C LEU A 877 52.18 4.82 -74.13
N SER A 878 52.41 5.94 -73.43
CA SER A 878 52.99 7.14 -74.03
C SER A 878 54.41 6.92 -74.54
N SER A 879 55.27 6.24 -73.78
CA SER A 879 56.65 5.95 -74.23
C SER A 879 56.69 4.98 -75.42
N LEU A 880 55.84 3.95 -75.43
CA LEU A 880 55.73 3.02 -76.57
C LEU A 880 55.19 3.70 -77.83
N ASN A 881 54.31 4.70 -77.69
CA ASN A 881 53.80 5.45 -78.84
C ASN A 881 54.87 6.38 -79.44
N GLU A 882 55.76 6.95 -78.62
CA GLU A 882 56.96 7.64 -79.10
C GLU A 882 57.92 6.69 -79.81
N ASP A 883 58.21 5.51 -79.25
CA ASP A 883 59.09 4.50 -79.88
C ASP A 883 58.53 3.93 -81.19
N VAL A 884 57.20 3.76 -81.30
CA VAL A 884 56.54 3.34 -82.55
C VAL A 884 56.53 4.46 -83.59
N SER A 885 56.42 5.72 -83.17
CA SER A 885 56.52 6.87 -84.09
C SER A 885 57.92 7.03 -84.68
N THR A 886 58.99 6.80 -83.88
CA THR A 886 60.38 6.86 -84.35
C THR A 886 60.76 5.71 -85.29
N LEU A 887 60.23 4.50 -85.08
CA LEU A 887 60.38 3.36 -86.00
C LEU A 887 59.66 3.55 -87.35
N LYS A 888 58.61 4.38 -87.39
CA LYS A 888 57.89 4.71 -88.62
C LYS A 888 58.63 5.74 -89.48
N ASP A 889 59.48 6.56 -88.86
CA ASP A 889 60.35 7.54 -89.53
C ASP A 889 61.69 6.94 -90.02
N THR A 890 62.00 5.67 -89.70
CA THR A 890 63.23 4.98 -90.15
C THR A 890 63.03 3.96 -91.29
N ARG A 891 61.87 3.97 -91.95
CA ARG A 891 61.57 3.15 -93.14
C ARG A 891 61.09 4.02 -94.28
#